data_AF-A0A1A3CTI8-F1
#
_entry.id   AF-A0A1A3CTI8-F1
#
_cell.length_a   1.000
_cell.length_b   1.000
_cell.length_c   1.000
_cell.angle_alpha   90.00
_cell.angle_beta   90.00
_cell.angle_gamma   90.00
#
_symmetry.space_group_name_H-M   'P 1'
#
loop_
_entity.id
_entity.type
_entity.pdbx_description
1 polymer ?
#
loop_
_entity_poly.entity_id
_entity_poly.type
_entity_poly.pdbx_seq_one_letter_code
_entity_poly.pdbx_strand_id
1 'polypeptide(L)'
;MAMTNRFVNRVDFNALSLRDLADARDAYHVHLANLTNVVGTALGRYLIRRDDPRFTNPDAPEPAWSKKPRTFTNSAITKWSWPCVLVFVREWMVDPPGAEGIDQVIPNRLYLPDGRQVPTCVVHTPLAYDADRQPQMRFGSITKGPGTPLFAYEQGRQRMGTIGALVTDGSLVYALTSRHVLGPAGSEVTVAQRGRTVPIGRVATEAARRSLQSLYPGIAATRAELDVDAGLVELESVDGWTSQLYGLGVMGELIDLNVDTVGLSLIGCPVKATGAASGALRGSVLGLFHRWRSVGGVDEIAELLIAPRAGDEDIASRPGDSGALWVWDEQAEPTADGEPEVRRFASRTLPVVHPLAMQWGGQVVLDASGGQPTDYVLASTLAGVVQTLGVTLLNDDSLADHSLYWGKVGHYKIAESACELGQPGTRLAKLLAANLDRIAVPDDDIANGRLPSAANRTDFIALADVPDLVWRSSRPKDAPSHFADMDEPGGAVAGHRTLLELWDTGDPKWRTPQGWTDFYNGLPKPPEDKHRGSLPFRVAQLYDIMVGSVRQQDVTQYVAAAGVLAHYVGDACQPLHVSRLHHGEPDDPSDDGVHEAYETTMLDQFAAAVVSGVNDALDGYHAGDAGGPDLIKGSDHAADTVVALMKRTFAAIAPRDILDAYDGHPGAGRTKALWDAFGPATIQRLADGARTLAVIWRSAWEEGGGEELAASKMTAQPTSALQKLYEDRTFAPNAWLKDWSELSQPVGRRVVSPRA
;
A
#
# COMPACT_ATOMS: atom_id res chain seq x y z
N MET A 1 -60.74 -11.95 -22.63
CA MET A 1 -59.78 -10.90 -22.22
C MET A 1 -58.37 -11.46 -21.92
N ALA A 2 -57.87 -12.44 -22.69
CA ALA A 2 -56.56 -13.09 -22.41
C ALA A 2 -55.45 -12.76 -23.43
N MET A 3 -55.76 -12.13 -24.57
CA MET A 3 -54.77 -11.84 -25.63
C MET A 3 -53.99 -10.52 -25.46
N THR A 4 -54.46 -9.58 -24.63
CA THR A 4 -53.83 -8.26 -24.49
C THR A 4 -52.72 -8.21 -23.44
N ASN A 5 -52.61 -9.20 -22.54
CA ASN A 5 -51.65 -9.17 -21.42
C ASN A 5 -50.19 -9.44 -21.81
N ARG A 6 -49.92 -10.00 -23.00
CA ARG A 6 -48.56 -10.28 -23.51
C ARG A 6 -47.82 -9.04 -24.01
N PHE A 7 -48.56 -8.01 -24.45
CA PHE A 7 -48.02 -6.76 -25.01
C PHE A 7 -48.16 -5.57 -24.04
N VAL A 8 -48.70 -5.80 -22.84
CA VAL A 8 -48.64 -4.83 -21.75
C VAL A 8 -47.24 -4.94 -21.16
N ASN A 9 -46.46 -3.85 -21.26
CA ASN A 9 -45.14 -3.76 -20.66
C ASN A 9 -45.28 -3.83 -19.13
N ARG A 10 -45.19 -5.04 -18.56
CA ARG A 10 -45.18 -5.23 -17.12
C ARG A 10 -43.79 -4.82 -16.64
N VAL A 11 -43.76 -3.92 -15.67
CA VAL A 11 -42.49 -3.46 -15.07
C VAL A 11 -41.84 -4.66 -14.39
N ASP A 12 -40.69 -5.10 -14.92
CA ASP A 12 -39.82 -6.06 -14.25
C ASP A 12 -38.81 -5.29 -13.41
N PHE A 13 -39.02 -5.28 -12.09
CA PHE A 13 -38.14 -4.57 -11.18
C PHE A 13 -36.73 -5.19 -11.09
N ASN A 14 -36.56 -6.46 -11.47
CA ASN A 14 -35.25 -7.11 -11.42
C ASN A 14 -34.27 -6.55 -12.47
N ALA A 15 -34.79 -5.88 -13.51
CA ALA A 15 -33.99 -5.22 -14.53
C ALA A 15 -33.44 -3.85 -14.08
N LEU A 16 -33.86 -3.34 -12.91
CA LEU A 16 -33.42 -2.03 -12.43
C LEU A 16 -31.95 -2.06 -11.98
N SER A 17 -31.20 -1.07 -12.44
CA SER A 17 -29.79 -0.87 -12.08
C SER A 17 -29.62 0.02 -10.83
N LEU A 18 -28.40 0.07 -10.29
CA LEU A 18 -28.05 1.04 -9.24
C LEU A 18 -28.29 2.49 -9.70
N ARG A 19 -28.00 2.79 -10.97
CA ARG A 19 -28.19 4.14 -11.55
C ARG A 19 -29.68 4.49 -11.62
N ASP A 20 -30.54 3.54 -11.99
CA ASP A 20 -31.99 3.77 -12.03
C ASP A 20 -32.54 4.16 -10.64
N LEU A 21 -32.05 3.49 -9.60
CA LEU A 21 -32.38 3.78 -8.21
C LEU A 21 -31.86 5.15 -7.77
N ALA A 22 -30.65 5.52 -8.18
CA ALA A 22 -30.07 6.82 -7.87
C ALA A 22 -30.82 7.96 -8.58
N ASP A 23 -31.12 7.80 -9.87
CA ASP A 23 -31.91 8.74 -10.68
C ASP A 23 -33.29 8.97 -10.04
N ALA A 24 -33.97 7.89 -9.64
CA ALA A 24 -35.28 7.99 -9.01
C ALA A 24 -35.21 8.67 -7.64
N ARG A 25 -34.20 8.36 -6.83
CA ARG A 25 -34.01 9.04 -5.55
C ARG A 25 -33.71 10.52 -5.73
N ASP A 26 -32.86 10.88 -6.68
CA ASP A 26 -32.48 12.28 -6.95
C ASP A 26 -33.67 13.09 -7.49
N ALA A 27 -34.43 12.53 -8.44
CA ALA A 27 -35.65 13.14 -8.97
C ALA A 27 -36.70 13.42 -7.88
N TYR A 28 -36.77 12.56 -6.87
CA TYR A 28 -37.69 12.69 -5.73
C TYR A 28 -37.05 13.29 -4.47
N HIS A 29 -35.81 13.80 -4.56
CA HIS A 29 -35.05 14.33 -3.42
C HIS A 29 -35.85 15.35 -2.63
N VAL A 30 -36.43 16.35 -3.31
CA VAL A 30 -37.22 17.42 -2.66
C VAL A 30 -38.42 16.84 -1.93
N HIS A 31 -39.12 15.87 -2.52
CA HIS A 31 -40.25 15.22 -1.88
C HIS A 31 -39.80 14.49 -0.63
N LEU A 32 -38.89 13.52 -0.78
CA LEU A 32 -38.46 12.61 0.30
C LEU A 32 -37.70 13.32 1.44
N ALA A 33 -37.02 14.44 1.16
CA ALA A 33 -36.34 15.25 2.18
C ALA A 33 -37.32 16.13 2.99
N ASN A 34 -38.48 16.50 2.44
CA ASN A 34 -39.50 17.30 3.14
C ASN A 34 -40.55 16.45 3.88
N LEU A 35 -40.50 15.13 3.74
CA LEU A 35 -41.35 14.22 4.52
C LEU A 35 -40.86 14.16 5.97
N THR A 36 -41.66 14.70 6.88
CA THR A 36 -41.32 14.82 8.32
C THR A 36 -41.01 13.48 8.99
N ASN A 37 -41.66 12.42 8.52
CA ASN A 37 -41.50 11.07 9.05
C ASN A 37 -40.26 10.34 8.49
N VAL A 38 -39.68 10.79 7.38
CA VAL A 38 -38.54 10.10 6.73
C VAL A 38 -37.23 10.56 7.34
N VAL A 39 -36.56 9.64 8.05
CA VAL A 39 -35.28 9.90 8.72
C VAL A 39 -34.07 9.57 7.86
N GLY A 40 -34.25 8.80 6.78
CA GLY A 40 -33.17 8.43 5.88
C GLY A 40 -33.66 7.70 4.63
N THR A 41 -32.78 7.57 3.65
CA THR A 41 -33.02 6.73 2.46
C THR A 41 -31.74 5.99 2.08
N ALA A 42 -31.84 4.83 1.42
CA ALA A 42 -30.70 4.12 0.85
C ALA A 42 -31.09 3.41 -0.45
N LEU A 43 -30.10 3.13 -1.29
CA LEU A 43 -30.31 2.31 -2.49
C LEU A 43 -30.08 0.85 -2.10
N GLY A 44 -31.03 -0.04 -2.36
CA GLY A 44 -30.92 -1.43 -1.89
C GLY A 44 -31.88 -2.39 -2.57
N ARG A 45 -32.20 -3.47 -1.86
CA ARG A 45 -33.17 -4.48 -2.29
C ARG A 45 -34.33 -4.55 -1.31
N TYR A 46 -35.51 -4.92 -1.83
CA TYR A 46 -36.73 -4.95 -1.06
C TYR A 46 -36.64 -5.99 0.05
N LEU A 47 -36.82 -5.53 1.29
CA LEU A 47 -36.87 -6.39 2.47
C LEU A 47 -38.22 -7.12 2.50
N ILE A 48 -38.18 -8.45 2.52
CA ILE A 48 -39.37 -9.31 2.62
C ILE A 48 -39.55 -9.68 4.09
N ARG A 49 -40.79 -9.61 4.61
CA ARG A 49 -41.03 -9.98 6.03
C ARG A 49 -40.81 -11.47 6.18
N ARG A 50 -40.22 -11.91 7.28
CA ARG A 50 -39.98 -13.33 7.56
C ARG A 50 -41.28 -14.14 7.69
N ASP A 51 -42.39 -13.48 8.06
CA ASP A 51 -43.73 -14.09 8.13
C ASP A 51 -44.51 -14.02 6.80
N ASP A 52 -43.94 -13.41 5.75
CA ASP A 52 -44.50 -13.44 4.39
C ASP A 52 -44.26 -14.84 3.78
N PRO A 53 -45.29 -15.53 3.25
CA PRO A 53 -45.09 -16.80 2.54
C PRO A 53 -44.07 -16.71 1.40
N ARG A 54 -43.90 -15.52 0.79
CA ARG A 54 -42.89 -15.28 -0.25
C ARG A 54 -41.47 -15.16 0.28
N PHE A 55 -41.27 -15.17 1.58
CA PHE A 55 -39.93 -15.18 2.17
C PHE A 55 -39.19 -16.49 1.91
N THR A 56 -39.92 -17.61 1.86
CA THR A 56 -39.35 -18.94 1.61
C THR A 56 -39.66 -19.48 0.22
N ASN A 57 -40.73 -19.01 -0.43
CA ASN A 57 -41.12 -19.44 -1.77
C ASN A 57 -41.52 -18.25 -2.65
N PRO A 58 -40.74 -17.86 -3.67
CA PRO A 58 -41.05 -16.70 -4.52
C PRO A 58 -42.39 -16.82 -5.26
N ASP A 59 -42.85 -18.04 -5.51
CA ASP A 59 -44.09 -18.33 -6.24
C ASP A 59 -45.33 -18.40 -5.33
N ALA A 60 -45.17 -18.17 -4.02
CA ALA A 60 -46.30 -18.10 -3.11
C ALA A 60 -47.24 -16.92 -3.48
N PRO A 61 -48.56 -17.04 -3.22
CA PRO A 61 -49.51 -15.96 -3.49
C PRO A 61 -49.08 -14.64 -2.84
N GLU A 62 -49.37 -13.51 -3.49
CA GLU A 62 -49.12 -12.21 -2.86
C GLU A 62 -49.86 -12.13 -1.51
N PRO A 63 -49.15 -11.82 -0.42
CA PRO A 63 -49.77 -11.70 0.89
C PRO A 63 -50.76 -10.53 0.89
N ALA A 64 -51.77 -10.63 1.74
CA ALA A 64 -52.61 -9.49 2.06
C ALA A 64 -51.74 -8.34 2.62
N TRP A 65 -52.14 -7.11 2.35
CA TRP A 65 -51.45 -5.93 2.88
C TRP A 65 -51.37 -6.02 4.41
N SER A 66 -50.14 -5.87 4.94
CA SER A 66 -49.86 -6.04 6.37
C SER A 66 -49.76 -4.69 7.06
N LYS A 67 -50.56 -4.54 8.13
CA LYS A 67 -50.49 -3.40 9.06
C LYS A 67 -49.21 -3.40 9.91
N LYS A 68 -48.48 -4.53 9.97
CA LYS A 68 -47.31 -4.67 10.83
C LYS A 68 -46.11 -3.86 10.30
N PRO A 69 -45.33 -3.19 11.17
CA PRO A 69 -44.10 -2.52 10.76
C PRO A 69 -43.12 -3.48 10.11
N ARG A 70 -42.39 -2.98 9.13
CA ARG A 70 -41.22 -3.65 8.54
C ARG A 70 -39.99 -3.18 9.29
N THR A 71 -39.24 -4.08 9.90
CA THR A 71 -38.02 -3.79 10.69
C THR A 71 -36.84 -4.65 10.20
N PHE A 72 -35.63 -4.38 10.67
CA PHE A 72 -34.46 -5.22 10.39
C PHE A 72 -34.53 -6.60 11.04
N THR A 73 -35.21 -6.72 12.18
CA THR A 73 -35.36 -8.00 12.89
C THR A 73 -36.39 -8.90 12.21
N ASN A 74 -37.49 -8.33 11.71
CA ASN A 74 -38.60 -9.10 11.15
C ASN A 74 -38.59 -9.23 9.62
N SER A 75 -37.63 -8.62 8.92
CA SER A 75 -37.53 -8.66 7.46
C SER A 75 -36.09 -8.82 7.01
N ALA A 76 -35.87 -9.48 5.87
CA ALA A 76 -34.54 -9.66 5.29
C ALA A 76 -34.58 -9.67 3.76
N ILE A 77 -33.39 -9.58 3.15
CA ILE A 77 -33.18 -9.74 1.71
C ILE A 77 -33.21 -11.23 1.39
N THR A 78 -33.82 -11.59 0.26
CA THR A 78 -33.86 -12.96 -0.28
C THR A 78 -33.25 -12.98 -1.68
N LYS A 79 -32.98 -14.18 -2.24
CA LYS A 79 -32.44 -14.33 -3.62
C LYS A 79 -33.32 -13.66 -4.70
N TRP A 80 -34.61 -13.46 -4.43
CA TRP A 80 -35.58 -12.84 -5.34
C TRP A 80 -36.06 -11.46 -4.86
N SER A 81 -35.38 -10.84 -3.90
CA SER A 81 -35.63 -9.44 -3.53
C SER A 81 -35.22 -8.51 -4.66
N TRP A 82 -36.16 -7.66 -5.10
CA TRP A 82 -35.95 -6.74 -6.22
C TRP A 82 -35.30 -5.40 -5.78
N PRO A 83 -34.58 -4.71 -6.67
CA PRO A 83 -34.07 -3.34 -6.45
C PRO A 83 -35.15 -2.35 -5.98
N CYS A 84 -34.84 -1.55 -4.97
CA CYS A 84 -35.73 -0.50 -4.46
C CYS A 84 -34.96 0.65 -3.77
N VAL A 85 -35.65 1.78 -3.56
CA VAL A 85 -35.21 2.78 -2.59
C VAL A 85 -35.74 2.40 -1.21
N LEU A 86 -34.84 2.11 -0.27
CA LEU A 86 -35.17 1.93 1.14
C LEU A 86 -35.51 3.31 1.72
N VAL A 87 -36.64 3.42 2.41
CA VAL A 87 -37.11 4.66 3.05
C VAL A 87 -37.28 4.40 4.53
N PHE A 88 -36.42 4.99 5.34
CA PHE A 88 -36.39 4.80 6.78
C PHE A 88 -37.30 5.81 7.46
N VAL A 89 -38.22 5.33 8.30
CA VAL A 89 -39.22 6.16 8.97
C VAL A 89 -39.13 6.10 10.49
N ARG A 90 -39.42 7.21 11.16
CA ARG A 90 -39.50 7.28 12.63
C ARG A 90 -40.77 6.63 13.16
N GLU A 91 -41.88 6.81 12.45
CA GLU A 91 -43.20 6.36 12.84
C GLU A 91 -43.81 5.47 11.76
N TRP A 92 -44.41 4.35 12.18
CA TRP A 92 -45.09 3.46 11.24
C TRP A 92 -46.53 3.91 11.00
N MET A 93 -46.82 4.38 9.77
CA MET A 93 -48.16 4.79 9.38
C MET A 93 -48.99 3.58 8.96
N VAL A 94 -50.00 3.24 9.76
CA VAL A 94 -50.93 2.14 9.47
C VAL A 94 -51.99 2.59 8.46
N ASP A 95 -52.56 3.77 8.64
CA ASP A 95 -53.58 4.31 7.74
C ASP A 95 -53.02 5.54 6.99
N PRO A 96 -53.42 5.76 5.72
CA PRO A 96 -53.01 6.95 4.99
C PRO A 96 -53.50 8.21 5.72
N PRO A 97 -52.68 9.27 5.77
CA PRO A 97 -53.07 10.54 6.39
C PRO A 97 -54.33 11.10 5.72
N GLY A 98 -55.12 11.86 6.48
CA GLY A 98 -56.28 12.58 5.94
C GLY A 98 -55.89 13.63 4.89
N ALA A 99 -56.87 14.32 4.30
CA ALA A 99 -56.65 15.27 3.20
C ALA A 99 -55.58 16.34 3.49
N GLU A 100 -55.40 16.73 4.76
CA GLU A 100 -54.42 17.73 5.20
C GLU A 100 -52.97 17.22 5.28
N GLY A 101 -52.74 15.90 5.21
CA GLY A 101 -51.40 15.29 5.28
C GLY A 101 -51.05 14.43 4.07
N ILE A 102 -51.80 14.55 2.97
CA ILE A 102 -51.59 13.73 1.75
C ILE A 102 -50.22 13.97 1.10
N ASP A 103 -49.64 15.15 1.32
CA ASP A 103 -48.28 15.53 0.95
C ASP A 103 -47.20 14.79 1.77
N GLN A 104 -47.57 14.25 2.93
CA GLN A 104 -46.69 13.47 3.81
C GLN A 104 -46.65 11.96 3.46
N VAL A 105 -47.35 11.55 2.39
CA VAL A 105 -47.37 10.16 1.94
C VAL A 105 -46.06 9.80 1.22
N ILE A 106 -45.48 8.66 1.60
CA ILE A 106 -44.36 8.05 0.89
C ILE A 106 -44.94 7.30 -0.32
N PRO A 107 -44.56 7.66 -1.56
CA PRO A 107 -45.04 6.94 -2.74
C PRO A 107 -44.54 5.50 -2.72
N ASN A 108 -45.41 4.52 -3.05
CA ASN A 108 -45.00 3.12 -3.20
C ASN A 108 -44.04 2.91 -4.39
N ARG A 109 -44.03 3.86 -5.34
CA ARG A 109 -43.19 3.86 -6.54
C ARG A 109 -42.78 5.30 -6.88
N LEU A 110 -41.55 5.47 -7.33
CA LEU A 110 -40.98 6.68 -7.89
C LEU A 110 -41.01 6.55 -9.41
N TYR A 111 -41.56 7.54 -10.10
CA TYR A 111 -41.76 7.51 -11.56
C TYR A 111 -40.76 8.43 -12.25
N LEU A 112 -39.96 7.86 -13.16
CA LEU A 112 -39.01 8.62 -13.96
C LEU A 112 -39.69 9.16 -15.24
N PRO A 113 -39.16 10.25 -15.85
CA PRO A 113 -39.74 10.86 -17.05
C PRO A 113 -39.85 9.92 -18.26
N ASP A 114 -39.00 8.89 -18.32
CA ASP A 114 -38.99 7.86 -19.36
C ASP A 114 -39.97 6.69 -19.10
N GLY A 115 -40.74 6.77 -18.01
CA GLY A 115 -41.73 5.77 -17.63
C GLY A 115 -41.20 4.61 -16.79
N ARG A 116 -39.88 4.56 -16.49
CA ARG A 116 -39.34 3.60 -15.50
C ARG A 116 -39.98 3.86 -14.13
N GLN A 117 -40.21 2.78 -13.39
CA GLN A 117 -40.81 2.82 -12.05
C GLN A 117 -39.88 2.15 -11.06
N VAL A 118 -39.45 2.89 -10.05
CA VAL A 118 -38.58 2.37 -8.98
C VAL A 118 -39.42 2.19 -7.71
N PRO A 119 -39.51 0.98 -7.15
CA PRO A 119 -40.30 0.75 -5.95
C PRO A 119 -39.63 1.33 -4.70
N THR A 120 -40.44 1.68 -3.71
CA THR A 120 -39.95 2.05 -2.37
C THR A 120 -40.18 0.90 -1.38
N CYS A 121 -39.27 0.77 -0.41
CA CYS A 121 -39.39 -0.16 0.69
C CYS A 121 -39.32 0.62 2.00
N VAL A 122 -40.50 0.86 2.61
CA VAL A 122 -40.59 1.59 3.88
C VAL A 122 -40.17 0.69 5.03
N VAL A 123 -39.21 1.15 5.83
CA VAL A 123 -38.64 0.44 6.98
C VAL A 123 -38.77 1.31 8.23
N HIS A 124 -39.35 0.76 9.28
CA HIS A 124 -39.51 1.44 10.56
C HIS A 124 -38.22 1.33 11.37
N THR A 125 -37.62 2.48 11.67
CA THR A 125 -36.34 2.61 12.39
C THR A 125 -36.45 3.72 13.45
N PRO A 126 -37.23 3.50 14.52
CA PRO A 126 -37.30 4.46 15.61
C PRO A 126 -35.93 4.55 16.29
N LEU A 127 -35.32 5.73 16.28
CA LEU A 127 -34.01 5.96 16.89
C LEU A 127 -34.08 5.64 18.40
N ALA A 128 -33.15 4.81 18.87
CA ALA A 128 -32.90 4.59 20.29
C ALA A 128 -31.70 5.44 20.72
N TYR A 129 -31.84 6.23 21.78
CA TYR A 129 -30.67 6.73 22.51
C TYR A 129 -30.28 5.67 23.54
N ASP A 130 -29.37 4.78 23.17
CA ASP A 130 -28.83 3.79 24.09
C ASP A 130 -27.66 4.40 24.88
N ALA A 131 -27.95 4.90 26.08
CA ALA A 131 -26.96 5.52 26.96
C ALA A 131 -25.94 4.52 27.54
N ASP A 132 -26.19 3.21 27.45
CA ASP A 132 -25.43 2.17 28.14
C ASP A 132 -24.30 1.54 27.29
N ARG A 133 -24.19 1.90 25.99
CA ARG A 133 -23.06 1.47 25.14
C ARG A 133 -21.82 2.32 25.36
N GLN A 134 -21.22 2.21 26.55
CA GLN A 134 -19.92 2.81 26.82
C GLN A 134 -18.79 2.06 26.08
N PRO A 135 -17.73 2.76 25.64
CA PRO A 135 -16.54 2.12 25.09
C PRO A 135 -15.96 1.13 26.11
N GLN A 136 -15.78 -0.12 25.71
CA GLN A 136 -15.09 -1.13 26.51
C GLN A 136 -13.70 -1.34 25.94
N MET A 137 -12.66 -1.00 26.69
CA MET A 137 -11.29 -1.15 26.22
C MET A 137 -10.87 -2.62 26.30
N ARG A 138 -10.56 -3.23 25.15
CA ARG A 138 -9.98 -4.58 25.09
C ARG A 138 -8.46 -4.50 24.95
N PHE A 139 -7.74 -4.99 25.96
CA PHE A 139 -6.28 -5.21 25.87
C PHE A 139 -6.02 -6.63 25.36
N GLY A 140 -5.34 -6.76 24.22
CA GLY A 140 -5.08 -8.09 23.66
C GLY A 140 -3.84 -8.20 22.78
N SER A 141 -3.47 -7.15 22.05
CA SER A 141 -2.34 -7.27 21.11
C SER A 141 -0.99 -6.91 21.75
N ILE A 142 0.01 -7.74 21.45
CA ILE A 142 1.42 -7.48 21.75
C ILE A 142 2.04 -6.57 20.67
N THR A 143 1.46 -6.54 19.47
CA THR A 143 1.91 -5.84 18.25
C THR A 143 1.00 -4.65 17.91
N LYS A 144 1.56 -3.63 17.26
CA LYS A 144 0.83 -2.45 16.77
C LYS A 144 0.31 -2.76 15.35
N GLY A 145 -0.95 -2.47 15.07
CA GLY A 145 -1.52 -2.77 13.76
C GLY A 145 -3.05 -2.67 13.71
N PRO A 146 -3.64 -2.98 12.55
CA PRO A 146 -5.09 -2.92 12.36
C PRO A 146 -5.90 -3.72 13.40
N GLY A 147 -7.01 -3.15 13.87
CA GLY A 147 -7.86 -3.70 14.92
C GLY A 147 -7.43 -3.33 16.35
N THR A 148 -6.34 -2.58 16.52
CA THR A 148 -5.86 -2.13 17.85
C THR A 148 -6.45 -0.78 18.28
N PRO A 149 -6.62 -0.54 19.59
CA PRO A 149 -7.11 0.73 20.13
C PRO A 149 -6.10 1.87 19.99
N LEU A 150 -6.56 2.96 19.38
CA LEU A 150 -5.87 4.23 19.23
C LEU A 150 -6.55 5.31 20.09
N PHE A 151 -5.76 6.25 20.62
CA PHE A 151 -6.23 7.35 21.44
C PHE A 151 -5.66 8.70 21.03
N ALA A 152 -6.52 9.71 21.06
CA ALA A 152 -6.16 11.12 20.97
C ALA A 152 -6.78 11.87 22.15
N TYR A 153 -6.11 12.92 22.65
CA TYR A 153 -6.61 13.72 23.76
C TYR A 153 -6.99 15.11 23.27
N GLU A 154 -8.27 15.44 23.30
CA GLU A 154 -8.78 16.68 22.73
C GLU A 154 -9.87 17.29 23.62
N GLN A 155 -9.80 18.62 23.81
CA GLN A 155 -10.75 19.38 24.60
C GLN A 155 -10.97 18.80 26.02
N GLY A 156 -9.90 18.30 26.64
CA GLY A 156 -9.96 17.71 27.99
C GLY A 156 -10.60 16.32 28.04
N ARG A 157 -10.79 15.65 26.90
CA ARG A 157 -11.38 14.31 26.80
C ARG A 157 -10.49 13.40 25.96
N GLN A 158 -10.26 12.19 26.45
CA GLN A 158 -9.63 11.14 25.65
C GLN A 158 -10.67 10.53 24.71
N ARG A 159 -10.38 10.56 23.41
CA ARG A 159 -11.14 9.86 22.37
C ARG A 159 -10.47 8.53 22.08
N MET A 160 -11.27 7.53 21.77
CA MET A 160 -10.80 6.18 21.41
C MET A 160 -11.36 5.82 20.05
N GLY A 161 -10.53 5.21 19.22
CA GLY A 161 -10.93 4.60 17.95
C GLY A 161 -10.12 3.32 17.70
N THR A 162 -10.30 2.78 16.51
CA THR A 162 -9.64 1.57 16.01
C THR A 162 -8.69 1.96 14.88
N ILE A 163 -7.48 1.41 14.89
CA ILE A 163 -6.59 1.50 13.71
C ILE A 163 -7.18 0.61 12.63
N GLY A 164 -7.51 1.18 11.48
CA GLY A 164 -8.14 0.47 10.37
C GLY A 164 -7.15 -0.23 9.46
N ALA A 165 -6.10 0.48 9.06
CA ALA A 165 -5.08 -0.02 8.13
C ALA A 165 -3.76 0.72 8.33
N LEU A 166 -2.70 0.19 7.72
CA LEU A 166 -1.49 0.94 7.42
C LEU A 166 -1.55 1.36 5.95
N VAL A 167 -1.22 2.62 5.69
CA VAL A 167 -1.27 3.21 4.34
C VAL A 167 -0.03 4.07 4.11
N THR A 168 0.31 4.33 2.85
CA THR A 168 1.45 5.17 2.47
C THR A 168 1.04 6.17 1.40
N ASP A 169 1.68 7.34 1.37
CA ASP A 169 1.64 8.26 0.23
C ASP A 169 2.85 8.06 -0.72
N GLY A 170 3.62 6.99 -0.53
CA GLY A 170 4.89 6.74 -1.24
C GLY A 170 6.12 7.27 -0.50
N SER A 171 5.95 8.20 0.43
CA SER A 171 7.05 8.82 1.20
C SER A 171 7.04 8.39 2.68
N LEU A 172 5.87 8.47 3.32
CA LEU A 172 5.66 8.18 4.73
C LEU A 172 4.63 7.06 4.91
N VAL A 173 4.68 6.43 6.08
CA VAL A 173 3.69 5.43 6.49
C VAL A 173 2.80 6.02 7.56
N TYR A 174 1.51 5.76 7.41
CA TYR A 174 0.46 6.29 8.25
C TYR A 174 -0.39 5.17 8.84
N ALA A 175 -0.84 5.35 10.08
CA ALA A 175 -1.99 4.62 10.59
C ALA A 175 -3.28 5.33 10.15
N LEU A 176 -4.15 4.60 9.46
CA LEU A 176 -5.46 5.06 9.02
C LEU A 176 -6.51 4.82 10.13
N THR A 177 -7.32 5.83 10.43
CA THR A 177 -8.46 5.72 11.35
C THR A 177 -9.53 6.78 11.04
N SER A 178 -10.60 6.83 11.83
CA SER A 178 -11.66 7.83 11.68
C SER A 178 -11.22 9.23 12.08
N ARG A 179 -11.56 10.22 11.25
CA ARG A 179 -11.18 11.62 11.48
C ARG A 179 -11.72 12.16 12.80
N HIS A 180 -13.00 11.92 13.12
CA HIS A 180 -13.60 12.46 14.36
C HIS A 180 -12.95 11.91 15.65
N VAL A 181 -12.23 10.80 15.58
CA VAL A 181 -11.45 10.26 16.70
C VAL A 181 -10.22 11.12 16.97
N LEU A 182 -9.64 11.69 15.91
CA LEU A 182 -8.40 12.45 15.94
C LEU A 182 -8.61 13.91 16.41
N GLY A 183 -7.49 14.54 16.76
CA GLY A 183 -7.40 15.98 16.98
C GLY A 183 -6.96 16.75 15.73
N PRO A 184 -6.73 18.07 15.83
CA PRO A 184 -6.14 18.84 14.74
C PRO A 184 -4.76 18.29 14.34
N ALA A 185 -4.32 18.63 13.14
CA ALA A 185 -2.99 18.27 12.65
C ALA A 185 -1.89 18.65 13.66
N GLY A 186 -0.94 17.74 13.85
CA GLY A 186 0.15 17.84 14.84
C GLY A 186 -0.18 17.30 16.23
N SER A 187 -1.45 17.05 16.56
CA SER A 187 -1.85 16.43 17.82
C SER A 187 -1.22 15.04 17.97
N GLU A 188 -0.76 14.73 19.19
CA GLU A 188 -0.13 13.45 19.51
C GLU A 188 -1.18 12.35 19.60
N VAL A 189 -0.82 11.18 19.06
CA VAL A 189 -1.65 9.99 19.06
C VAL A 189 -0.90 8.86 19.75
N THR A 190 -1.63 8.09 20.55
CA THR A 190 -1.10 6.92 21.28
C THR A 190 -1.86 5.66 20.92
N VAL A 191 -1.23 4.49 21.09
CA VAL A 191 -1.87 3.16 20.93
C VAL A 191 -1.78 2.38 22.25
N ALA A 192 -2.76 1.51 22.55
CA ALA A 192 -2.63 0.60 23.68
C ALA A 192 -1.73 -0.60 23.30
N GLN A 193 -0.63 -0.78 24.02
CA GLN A 193 0.29 -1.89 23.87
C GLN A 193 0.69 -2.44 25.25
N ARG A 194 0.55 -3.76 25.45
CA ARG A 194 0.93 -4.46 26.71
C ARG A 194 0.37 -3.79 27.98
N GLY A 195 -0.87 -3.31 27.94
CA GLY A 195 -1.54 -2.68 29.08
C GLY A 195 -1.10 -1.25 29.40
N ARG A 196 -0.35 -0.59 28.50
CA ARG A 196 0.04 0.82 28.58
C ARG A 196 -0.30 1.54 27.29
N THR A 197 -0.43 2.86 27.33
CA THR A 197 -0.49 3.69 26.13
C THR A 197 0.92 4.11 25.74
N VAL A 198 1.25 4.02 24.46
CA VAL A 198 2.55 4.47 23.91
C VAL A 198 2.31 5.43 22.76
N PRO A 199 3.09 6.53 22.64
CA PRO A 199 3.05 7.39 21.46
C PRO A 199 3.36 6.60 20.19
N ILE A 200 2.65 6.94 19.12
CA ILE A 200 2.86 6.36 17.79
C ILE A 200 3.18 7.41 16.74
N GLY A 201 2.80 8.65 16.97
CA GLY A 201 3.09 9.78 16.11
C GLY A 201 2.02 10.84 16.16
N ARG A 202 1.82 11.55 15.04
CA ARG A 202 1.02 12.78 15.01
C ARG A 202 -0.02 12.75 13.89
N VAL A 203 -1.13 13.45 14.11
CA VAL A 203 -2.14 13.64 13.08
C VAL A 203 -1.54 14.43 11.91
N ALA A 204 -1.63 13.92 10.68
CA ALA A 204 -1.07 14.55 9.49
C ALA A 204 -2.15 15.29 8.68
N THR A 205 -3.02 14.54 8.01
CA THR A 205 -4.08 15.07 7.15
C THR A 205 -5.41 14.41 7.46
N GLU A 206 -6.48 15.07 7.04
CA GLU A 206 -7.85 14.63 7.27
C GLU A 206 -8.76 14.83 6.05
N ALA A 207 -9.58 13.84 5.76
CA ALA A 207 -10.64 13.91 4.77
C ALA A 207 -12.00 13.82 5.45
N ALA A 208 -12.78 14.90 5.34
CA ALA A 208 -14.13 14.94 5.89
C ALA A 208 -15.19 14.52 4.86
N ARG A 209 -15.29 15.25 3.73
CA ARG A 209 -16.40 15.08 2.78
C ARG A 209 -15.94 15.19 1.33
N ARG A 210 -16.68 14.50 0.46
CA ARG A 210 -16.55 14.57 -1.01
C ARG A 210 -17.92 14.50 -1.65
N SER A 211 -18.10 15.23 -2.75
CA SER A 211 -19.31 15.08 -3.58
C SER A 211 -19.43 13.65 -4.08
N LEU A 212 -20.63 13.06 -4.02
CA LEU A 212 -20.84 11.70 -4.54
C LEU A 212 -20.41 11.58 -6.00
N GLN A 213 -20.69 12.59 -6.80
CA GLN A 213 -20.36 12.61 -8.23
C GLN A 213 -18.86 12.70 -8.49
N SER A 214 -18.07 13.18 -7.53
CA SER A 214 -16.61 13.23 -7.63
C SER A 214 -15.99 11.83 -7.52
N LEU A 215 -16.54 10.96 -6.67
CA LEU A 215 -16.05 9.58 -6.49
C LEU A 215 -16.74 8.60 -7.46
N TYR A 216 -18.00 8.87 -7.82
CA TYR A 216 -18.82 8.01 -8.67
C TYR A 216 -19.44 8.79 -9.85
N PRO A 217 -18.64 9.13 -10.89
CA PRO A 217 -19.10 9.93 -12.01
C PRO A 217 -20.22 9.24 -12.81
N GLY A 218 -21.37 9.90 -12.93
CA GLY A 218 -22.54 9.37 -13.64
C GLY A 218 -23.54 8.60 -12.77
N ILE A 219 -23.38 8.62 -11.44
CA ILE A 219 -24.47 8.35 -10.50
C ILE A 219 -25.19 9.68 -10.21
N ALA A 220 -26.52 9.73 -10.39
CA ALA A 220 -27.29 10.93 -10.07
C ALA A 220 -27.27 11.23 -8.57
N ALA A 221 -26.85 12.46 -8.24
CA ALA A 221 -26.73 12.96 -6.88
C ALA A 221 -26.49 14.47 -6.90
N THR A 222 -27.49 15.22 -7.34
CA THR A 222 -27.39 16.67 -7.53
C THR A 222 -27.16 17.41 -6.21
N ARG A 223 -27.53 16.80 -5.07
CA ARG A 223 -27.42 17.37 -3.72
C ARG A 223 -27.00 16.31 -2.69
N ALA A 224 -25.96 15.54 -2.95
CA ALA A 224 -25.45 14.55 -1.98
C ALA A 224 -23.92 14.59 -1.81
N GLU A 225 -23.49 14.60 -0.54
CA GLU A 225 -22.10 14.58 -0.10
C GLU A 225 -21.83 13.31 0.70
N LEU A 226 -20.77 12.59 0.32
CA LEU A 226 -20.25 11.44 1.06
C LEU A 226 -19.48 11.92 2.28
N ASP A 227 -19.80 11.35 3.43
CA ASP A 227 -18.97 11.46 4.64
C ASP A 227 -17.95 10.33 4.62
N VAL A 228 -16.69 10.67 4.32
CA VAL A 228 -15.59 9.71 4.26
C VAL A 228 -15.06 9.43 5.66
N ASP A 229 -15.07 10.47 6.52
CA ASP A 229 -14.57 10.51 7.90
C ASP A 229 -13.28 9.69 8.11
N ALA A 230 -12.21 10.10 7.41
CA ALA A 230 -10.92 9.41 7.46
C ALA A 230 -9.78 10.38 7.83
N GLY A 231 -8.83 9.88 8.62
CA GLY A 231 -7.68 10.65 9.05
C GLY A 231 -6.42 9.79 9.12
N LEU A 232 -5.29 10.44 8.88
CA LEU A 232 -3.97 9.82 8.88
C LEU A 232 -3.17 10.24 10.11
N VAL A 233 -2.52 9.26 10.72
CA VAL A 233 -1.53 9.47 11.77
C VAL A 233 -0.16 9.12 11.20
N GLU A 234 0.68 10.12 10.97
CA GLU A 234 2.07 9.94 10.57
C GLU A 234 2.81 9.21 11.68
N LEU A 235 3.41 8.06 11.33
CA LEU A 235 4.11 7.23 12.29
C LEU A 235 5.52 7.74 12.53
N GLU A 236 5.93 7.82 13.80
CA GLU A 236 7.33 8.15 14.16
C GLU A 236 8.31 7.05 13.72
N SER A 237 7.84 5.80 13.68
CA SER A 237 8.57 4.64 13.19
C SER A 237 7.59 3.53 12.81
N VAL A 238 7.94 2.77 11.77
CA VAL A 238 7.26 1.54 11.33
C VAL A 238 7.75 0.29 12.05
N ASP A 239 8.73 0.41 12.97
CA ASP A 239 9.25 -0.72 13.72
C ASP A 239 8.19 -1.34 14.65
N GLY A 240 8.03 -2.67 14.54
CA GLY A 240 7.08 -3.44 15.35
C GLY A 240 5.61 -3.25 14.97
N TRP A 241 5.36 -2.69 13.77
CA TRP A 241 4.06 -2.66 13.13
C TRP A 241 3.81 -3.89 12.27
N THR A 242 2.54 -4.23 12.09
CA THR A 242 2.07 -5.25 11.14
C THR A 242 0.83 -4.72 10.44
N SER A 243 0.65 -5.08 9.17
CA SER A 243 -0.58 -4.84 8.43
C SER A 243 -1.67 -5.89 8.70
N GLN A 244 -1.34 -6.98 9.42
CA GLN A 244 -2.29 -8.03 9.77
C GLN A 244 -3.46 -7.46 10.56
N LEU A 245 -4.67 -7.82 10.11
CA LEU A 245 -5.89 -7.44 10.79
C LEU A 245 -6.09 -8.35 12.00
N TYR A 246 -6.00 -7.75 13.19
CA TYR A 246 -6.01 -8.49 14.45
C TYR A 246 -7.21 -9.44 14.55
N GLY A 247 -6.93 -10.74 14.74
CA GLY A 247 -7.92 -11.79 14.86
C GLY A 247 -8.61 -12.22 13.55
N LEU A 248 -8.26 -11.62 12.41
CA LEU A 248 -8.88 -11.92 11.13
C LEU A 248 -7.92 -12.52 10.11
N GLY A 249 -6.73 -11.95 9.88
CA GLY A 249 -5.82 -12.47 8.86
C GLY A 249 -4.80 -11.49 8.32
N VAL A 250 -4.12 -11.88 7.25
CA VAL A 250 -3.17 -11.04 6.49
C VAL A 250 -3.95 -10.20 5.49
N MET A 251 -3.58 -8.92 5.36
CA MET A 251 -4.22 -8.01 4.42
C MET A 251 -3.94 -8.45 2.98
N GLY A 252 -4.99 -8.72 2.22
CA GLY A 252 -4.94 -9.02 0.79
C GLY A 252 -5.24 -7.78 -0.06
N GLU A 253 -5.57 -8.03 -1.33
CA GLU A 253 -5.93 -6.97 -2.26
C GLU A 253 -7.17 -6.18 -1.82
N LEU A 254 -7.09 -4.86 -2.00
CA LEU A 254 -8.21 -3.94 -1.85
C LEU A 254 -9.35 -4.33 -2.80
N ILE A 255 -10.58 -4.39 -2.27
CA ILE A 255 -11.77 -4.50 -3.11
C ILE A 255 -12.02 -3.12 -3.73
N ASP A 256 -11.60 -2.96 -4.98
CA ASP A 256 -11.74 -1.71 -5.74
C ASP A 256 -13.20 -1.47 -6.17
N LEU A 257 -13.93 -0.74 -5.34
CA LEU A 257 -15.29 -0.28 -5.61
C LEU A 257 -15.28 1.10 -6.27
N ASN A 258 -15.35 1.10 -7.59
CA ASN A 258 -15.46 2.29 -8.43
C ASN A 258 -16.84 2.35 -9.11
N VAL A 259 -17.06 3.32 -10.00
CA VAL A 259 -18.37 3.55 -10.63
C VAL A 259 -18.87 2.41 -11.52
N ASP A 260 -17.97 1.53 -11.97
CA ASP A 260 -18.29 0.38 -12.82
C ASP A 260 -18.47 -0.92 -12.01
N THR A 261 -17.86 -1.00 -10.82
CA THR A 261 -17.92 -2.18 -9.95
C THR A 261 -18.90 -2.04 -8.78
N VAL A 262 -19.21 -0.81 -8.35
CA VAL A 262 -20.22 -0.56 -7.31
C VAL A 262 -21.61 -0.89 -7.85
N GLY A 263 -22.31 -1.81 -7.19
CA GLY A 263 -23.56 -2.34 -7.71
C GLY A 263 -24.44 -2.98 -6.66
N LEU A 264 -25.69 -3.26 -7.06
CA LEU A 264 -26.69 -3.92 -6.20
C LEU A 264 -26.35 -5.39 -5.87
N SER A 265 -25.25 -5.92 -6.41
CA SER A 265 -24.64 -7.20 -6.01
C SER A 265 -24.00 -7.13 -4.63
N LEU A 266 -23.56 -5.95 -4.18
CA LEU A 266 -23.03 -5.75 -2.82
C LEU A 266 -24.10 -5.94 -1.75
N ILE A 267 -25.38 -5.76 -2.09
CA ILE A 267 -26.49 -5.88 -1.15
C ILE A 267 -26.66 -7.36 -0.76
N GLY A 268 -26.45 -7.66 0.53
CA GLY A 268 -26.40 -9.02 1.06
C GLY A 268 -24.98 -9.57 1.25
N CYS A 269 -23.94 -8.84 0.81
CA CYS A 269 -22.55 -9.25 0.98
C CYS A 269 -22.20 -9.37 2.48
N PRO A 270 -21.80 -10.57 2.95
CA PRO A 270 -21.41 -10.79 4.32
C PRO A 270 -20.02 -10.18 4.58
N VAL A 271 -19.91 -9.44 5.67
CA VAL A 271 -18.68 -8.74 6.07
C VAL A 271 -18.35 -9.01 7.52
N LYS A 272 -17.07 -8.94 7.86
CA LYS A 272 -16.57 -9.07 9.24
C LYS A 272 -15.48 -8.04 9.52
N ALA A 273 -15.30 -7.66 10.78
CA ALA A 273 -14.28 -6.72 11.21
C ALA A 273 -13.78 -7.07 12.62
N THR A 274 -12.71 -6.41 13.03
CA THR A 274 -12.31 -6.37 14.44
C THR A 274 -12.27 -4.92 14.91
N GLY A 275 -13.22 -4.55 15.77
CA GLY A 275 -13.26 -3.25 16.43
C GLY A 275 -12.51 -3.27 17.76
N ALA A 276 -11.84 -2.15 18.09
CA ALA A 276 -11.07 -2.04 19.32
C ALA A 276 -11.93 -2.08 20.59
N ALA A 277 -13.21 -1.69 20.50
CA ALA A 277 -14.15 -1.73 21.62
C ALA A 277 -14.91 -3.06 21.67
N SER A 278 -15.40 -3.52 20.52
CA SER A 278 -16.32 -4.66 20.45
C SER A 278 -15.61 -6.01 20.25
N GLY A 279 -14.38 -6.00 19.71
CA GLY A 279 -13.70 -7.21 19.26
C GLY A 279 -14.25 -7.64 17.90
N ALA A 280 -14.54 -8.94 17.74
CA ALA A 280 -15.05 -9.47 16.48
C ALA A 280 -16.45 -8.92 16.18
N LEU A 281 -16.60 -8.36 14.98
CA LEU A 281 -17.84 -7.81 14.44
C LEU A 281 -18.25 -8.58 13.19
N ARG A 282 -19.55 -8.76 12.99
CA ARG A 282 -20.13 -9.43 11.82
C ARG A 282 -21.37 -8.69 11.35
N GLY A 283 -21.53 -8.59 10.05
CA GLY A 283 -22.66 -7.91 9.44
C GLY A 283 -22.86 -8.32 7.99
N SER A 284 -23.80 -7.65 7.35
CA SER A 284 -24.11 -7.75 5.93
C SER A 284 -24.38 -6.35 5.37
N VAL A 285 -23.88 -6.06 4.18
CA VAL A 285 -24.20 -4.80 3.48
C VAL A 285 -25.70 -4.81 3.16
N LEU A 286 -26.43 -3.82 3.67
CA LEU A 286 -27.89 -3.70 3.55
C LEU A 286 -28.30 -2.67 2.50
N GLY A 287 -27.53 -1.60 2.37
CA GLY A 287 -27.85 -0.48 1.49
C GLY A 287 -26.60 0.31 1.09
N LEU A 288 -26.71 0.97 -0.05
CA LEU A 288 -25.69 1.86 -0.60
C LEU A 288 -26.15 3.31 -0.50
N PHE A 289 -25.20 4.23 -0.33
CA PHE A 289 -25.41 5.67 -0.29
C PHE A 289 -26.52 6.08 0.69
N HIS A 290 -26.46 5.55 1.92
CA HIS A 290 -27.45 5.79 2.96
C HIS A 290 -27.40 7.24 3.45
N ARG A 291 -28.51 7.96 3.28
CA ARG A 291 -28.71 9.29 3.86
C ARG A 291 -28.97 9.17 5.35
N TRP A 292 -28.05 9.69 6.14
CA TRP A 292 -28.16 9.74 7.60
C TRP A 292 -28.47 11.16 8.12
N ARG A 293 -28.26 12.20 7.29
CA ARG A 293 -28.59 13.59 7.64
C ARG A 293 -28.86 14.44 6.38
N SER A 294 -29.66 15.50 6.51
CA SER A 294 -29.81 16.53 5.48
C SER A 294 -29.60 17.91 6.11
N VAL A 295 -28.71 18.73 5.55
CA VAL A 295 -28.41 20.09 6.04
C VAL A 295 -28.34 21.04 4.86
N GLY A 296 -29.03 22.18 4.94
CA GLY A 296 -28.98 23.22 3.89
C GLY A 296 -29.46 22.75 2.51
N GLY A 297 -30.29 21.71 2.46
CA GLY A 297 -30.78 21.11 1.22
C GLY A 297 -29.86 20.06 0.60
N VAL A 298 -28.70 19.78 1.23
CA VAL A 298 -27.75 18.74 0.84
C VAL A 298 -27.90 17.52 1.75
N ASP A 299 -27.95 16.34 1.14
CA ASP A 299 -27.95 15.07 1.85
C ASP A 299 -26.52 14.65 2.16
N GLU A 300 -26.27 14.30 3.42
CA GLU A 300 -25.03 13.67 3.84
C GLU A 300 -25.27 12.16 3.90
N ILE A 301 -24.43 11.43 3.17
CA ILE A 301 -24.61 10.02 2.89
C ILE A 301 -23.39 9.20 3.30
N ALA A 302 -23.63 7.99 3.81
CA ALA A 302 -22.63 6.95 4.00
C ALA A 302 -22.62 6.03 2.77
N GLU A 303 -21.46 5.59 2.30
CA GLU A 303 -21.40 4.70 1.12
C GLU A 303 -22.05 3.36 1.40
N LEU A 304 -21.78 2.77 2.57
CA LEU A 304 -22.33 1.49 2.99
C LEU A 304 -23.12 1.64 4.29
N LEU A 305 -24.30 1.02 4.29
CA LEU A 305 -25.08 0.71 5.49
C LEU A 305 -24.92 -0.78 5.77
N ILE A 306 -24.27 -1.13 6.88
CA ILE A 306 -24.05 -2.52 7.29
C ILE A 306 -25.02 -2.84 8.43
N ALA A 307 -25.81 -3.90 8.27
CA ALA A 307 -26.79 -4.37 9.25
C ALA A 307 -26.42 -5.77 9.76
N PRO A 308 -27.10 -6.29 10.81
CA PRO A 308 -26.88 -7.66 11.27
C PRO A 308 -27.16 -8.66 10.15
N ARG A 309 -26.47 -9.81 10.18
CA ARG A 309 -26.73 -10.87 9.20
C ARG A 309 -28.11 -11.46 9.43
N ALA A 310 -28.63 -12.15 8.41
CA ALA A 310 -29.90 -12.84 8.53
C ALA A 310 -29.83 -13.91 9.65
N GLY A 311 -30.50 -13.63 10.78
CA GLY A 311 -30.54 -14.53 11.94
C GLY A 311 -29.76 -14.04 13.15
N ASP A 312 -28.90 -13.02 12.97
CA ASP A 312 -28.24 -12.33 14.07
C ASP A 312 -29.19 -11.27 14.67
N GLU A 313 -29.11 -11.05 15.99
CA GLU A 313 -29.92 -10.06 16.69
C GLU A 313 -29.38 -8.63 16.49
N ASP A 314 -28.05 -8.48 16.54
CA ASP A 314 -27.34 -7.23 16.39
C ASP A 314 -25.91 -7.44 15.82
N ILE A 315 -25.24 -6.36 15.43
CA ILE A 315 -23.80 -6.31 15.14
C ILE A 315 -23.00 -6.18 16.45
N ALA A 316 -23.62 -5.57 17.46
CA ALA A 316 -23.02 -5.23 18.76
C ALA A 316 -21.85 -4.23 18.68
N SER A 317 -21.87 -3.32 17.69
CA SER A 317 -20.87 -2.27 17.55
C SER A 317 -20.97 -1.24 18.67
N ARG A 318 -19.83 -0.69 19.10
CA ARG A 318 -19.72 0.23 20.23
C ARG A 318 -18.94 1.50 19.85
N PRO A 319 -19.17 2.62 20.55
CA PRO A 319 -18.26 3.75 20.50
C PRO A 319 -16.82 3.28 20.78
N GLY A 320 -15.89 3.68 19.90
CA GLY A 320 -14.51 3.16 19.89
C GLY A 320 -14.18 2.23 18.73
N ASP A 321 -15.18 1.70 18.04
CA ASP A 321 -14.98 0.91 16.81
C ASP A 321 -14.82 1.78 15.55
N SER A 322 -14.97 3.10 15.64
CA SER A 322 -14.66 4.02 14.53
C SER A 322 -13.22 3.83 14.05
N GLY A 323 -13.04 3.68 12.74
CA GLY A 323 -11.81 3.26 12.09
C GLY A 323 -11.70 1.75 11.86
N ALA A 324 -12.60 0.91 12.39
CA ALA A 324 -12.55 -0.53 12.15
C ALA A 324 -12.72 -0.87 10.67
N LEU A 325 -11.86 -1.77 10.19
CA LEU A 325 -11.87 -2.19 8.79
C LEU A 325 -12.73 -3.44 8.60
N TRP A 326 -13.76 -3.30 7.77
CA TRP A 326 -14.64 -4.36 7.32
C TRP A 326 -14.05 -5.04 6.09
N VAL A 327 -13.90 -6.35 6.19
CA VAL A 327 -13.42 -7.24 5.14
C VAL A 327 -14.55 -8.15 4.66
N TRP A 328 -14.47 -8.62 3.42
CA TRP A 328 -15.39 -9.63 2.89
C TRP A 328 -15.27 -10.95 3.66
N ASP A 329 -16.41 -11.56 3.99
CA ASP A 329 -16.46 -12.86 4.66
C ASP A 329 -16.87 -13.97 3.69
N GLU A 330 -15.93 -14.41 2.85
CA GLU A 330 -16.12 -15.48 1.86
C GLU A 330 -16.79 -16.75 2.42
N GLN A 331 -16.50 -17.08 3.68
CA GLN A 331 -17.03 -18.29 4.32
C GLN A 331 -18.53 -18.20 4.62
N ALA A 332 -19.06 -16.99 4.69
CA ALA A 332 -20.47 -16.72 4.95
C ALA A 332 -21.26 -16.43 3.67
N GLU A 333 -20.62 -16.50 2.49
CA GLU A 333 -21.33 -16.40 1.22
C GLU A 333 -22.29 -17.59 1.04
N PRO A 334 -23.54 -17.35 0.62
CA PRO A 334 -24.46 -18.44 0.32
C PRO A 334 -23.90 -19.31 -0.82
N THR A 335 -23.64 -20.58 -0.55
CA THR A 335 -23.22 -21.51 -1.62
C THR A 335 -24.33 -21.67 -2.66
N ALA A 336 -23.95 -21.80 -3.94
CA ALA A 336 -24.89 -22.17 -4.98
C ALA A 336 -25.45 -23.57 -4.70
N ASP A 337 -26.76 -23.77 -4.89
CA ASP A 337 -27.43 -25.03 -4.62
C ASP A 337 -26.76 -26.18 -5.40
N GLY A 338 -26.02 -27.05 -4.71
CA GLY A 338 -25.37 -28.24 -5.29
C GLY A 338 -23.84 -28.29 -5.24
N GLU A 339 -23.15 -27.23 -4.79
CA GLU A 339 -21.70 -27.26 -4.58
C GLU A 339 -21.37 -27.98 -3.24
N PRO A 340 -20.47 -28.98 -3.22
CA PRO A 340 -20.08 -29.63 -1.98
C PRO A 340 -19.43 -28.62 -1.02
N GLU A 341 -19.81 -28.67 0.26
CA GLU A 341 -19.19 -27.90 1.34
C GLU A 341 -17.70 -28.29 1.42
N VAL A 342 -16.83 -27.55 0.72
CA VAL A 342 -15.39 -27.75 0.79
C VAL A 342 -14.94 -27.25 2.15
N ARG A 343 -14.91 -28.16 3.13
CA ARG A 343 -14.21 -27.94 4.40
C ARG A 343 -12.72 -27.71 4.08
N ARG A 344 -12.34 -26.45 3.87
CA ARG A 344 -10.92 -26.06 3.79
C ARG A 344 -10.32 -26.43 5.14
N PHE A 345 -9.46 -27.46 5.14
CA PHE A 345 -8.67 -27.83 6.30
C PHE A 345 -7.89 -26.60 6.76
N ALA A 346 -7.86 -26.36 8.07
CA ALA A 346 -7.11 -25.26 8.66
C ALA A 346 -5.63 -25.37 8.26
N SER A 347 -5.22 -24.56 7.29
CA SER A 347 -3.82 -24.31 7.03
C SER A 347 -3.19 -23.70 8.30
N ARG A 348 -1.90 -23.97 8.52
CA ARG A 348 -1.12 -23.27 9.56
C ARG A 348 -0.83 -21.81 9.21
N THR A 349 -1.15 -21.36 7.99
CA THR A 349 -1.07 -19.95 7.58
C THR A 349 -2.33 -19.18 7.92
N LEU A 350 -2.16 -17.91 8.35
CA LEU A 350 -3.27 -16.98 8.55
C LEU A 350 -4.04 -16.79 7.23
N PRO A 351 -5.38 -16.66 7.28
CA PRO A 351 -6.17 -16.45 6.06
C PRO A 351 -5.88 -15.06 5.47
N VAL A 352 -5.94 -14.94 4.14
CA VAL A 352 -5.93 -13.65 3.44
C VAL A 352 -7.32 -13.03 3.56
N VAL A 353 -7.38 -11.72 3.86
CA VAL A 353 -8.64 -10.98 3.97
C VAL A 353 -8.68 -9.81 2.99
N HIS A 354 -9.82 -9.61 2.34
CA HIS A 354 -10.01 -8.58 1.33
C HIS A 354 -10.77 -7.39 1.92
N PRO A 355 -10.11 -6.24 2.13
CA PRO A 355 -10.74 -5.09 2.77
C PRO A 355 -11.71 -4.38 1.84
N LEU A 356 -12.87 -4.04 2.40
CA LEU A 356 -14.01 -3.47 1.69
C LEU A 356 -14.28 -2.03 2.13
N ALA A 357 -14.32 -1.78 3.44
CA ALA A 357 -14.84 -0.52 3.97
C ALA A 357 -14.31 -0.17 5.36
N MET A 358 -14.21 1.12 5.64
CA MET A 358 -13.86 1.63 6.97
C MET A 358 -15.12 2.18 7.66
N GLN A 359 -15.40 1.66 8.85
CA GLN A 359 -16.49 2.15 9.69
C GLN A 359 -16.14 3.48 10.33
N TRP A 360 -17.09 4.41 10.35
CA TRP A 360 -16.94 5.67 11.08
C TRP A 360 -18.15 6.01 11.96
N GLY A 361 -19.28 5.32 11.78
CA GLY A 361 -20.49 5.61 12.56
C GLY A 361 -21.32 4.37 12.83
N GLY A 362 -22.29 4.51 13.71
CA GLY A 362 -23.31 3.50 13.95
C GLY A 362 -24.53 4.11 14.63
N GLN A 363 -25.68 3.47 14.46
CA GLN A 363 -26.93 3.88 15.10
C GLN A 363 -27.63 2.66 15.69
N VAL A 364 -28.28 2.86 16.84
CA VAL A 364 -29.14 1.87 17.49
C VAL A 364 -30.59 2.26 17.22
N VAL A 365 -31.39 1.30 16.82
CA VAL A 365 -32.83 1.46 16.58
C VAL A 365 -33.62 0.49 17.44
N LEU A 366 -34.76 0.94 17.95
CA LEU A 366 -35.64 0.08 18.73
C LEU A 366 -36.36 -0.89 17.80
N ASP A 367 -36.55 -2.13 18.24
CA ASP A 367 -37.50 -3.01 17.57
C ASP A 367 -38.93 -2.52 17.84
N ALA A 368 -39.62 -2.11 16.77
CA ALA A 368 -41.01 -1.70 16.78
C ALA A 368 -41.98 -2.76 17.35
N SER A 369 -41.55 -4.02 17.41
CA SER A 369 -42.31 -5.17 17.90
C SER A 369 -42.22 -5.34 19.43
N GLY A 370 -41.52 -4.45 20.15
CA GLY A 370 -41.20 -4.62 21.57
C GLY A 370 -40.02 -5.57 21.84
N GLY A 371 -39.22 -5.85 20.81
CA GLY A 371 -38.00 -6.68 20.88
C GLY A 371 -36.76 -5.90 21.33
N GLN A 372 -35.61 -6.59 21.36
CA GLN A 372 -34.32 -5.98 21.70
C GLN A 372 -33.91 -4.91 20.66
N PRO A 373 -33.23 -3.83 21.07
CA PRO A 373 -32.65 -2.87 20.12
C PRO A 373 -31.69 -3.55 19.17
N THR A 374 -31.68 -3.12 17.91
CA THR A 374 -30.74 -3.61 16.88
C THR A 374 -29.91 -2.43 16.38
N ASP A 375 -28.71 -2.69 15.87
CA ASP A 375 -27.78 -1.65 15.43
C ASP A 375 -27.36 -1.83 13.97
N TYR A 376 -26.91 -0.74 13.37
CA TYR A 376 -26.28 -0.73 12.07
C TYR A 376 -25.09 0.21 12.06
N VAL A 377 -24.17 -0.07 11.14
CA VAL A 377 -22.90 0.63 10.97
C VAL A 377 -22.94 1.46 9.68
N LEU A 378 -22.37 2.66 9.76
CA LEU A 378 -22.11 3.54 8.63
C LEU A 378 -20.62 3.44 8.28
N ALA A 379 -20.34 3.19 7.01
CA ALA A 379 -18.99 3.00 6.52
C ALA A 379 -18.78 3.65 5.15
N SER A 380 -17.53 4.00 4.90
CA SER A 380 -17.01 4.46 3.61
C SER A 380 -16.26 3.32 2.95
N THR A 381 -16.34 3.19 1.63
CA THR A 381 -15.56 2.17 0.92
C THR A 381 -14.07 2.45 1.12
N LEU A 382 -13.26 1.41 1.31
CA LEU A 382 -11.83 1.64 1.50
C LEU A 382 -11.22 2.24 0.23
N ALA A 383 -11.70 1.86 -0.96
CA ALA A 383 -11.36 2.47 -2.24
C ALA A 383 -11.62 3.99 -2.25
N GLY A 384 -12.82 4.41 -1.83
CA GLY A 384 -13.16 5.83 -1.70
C GLY A 384 -12.28 6.57 -0.69
N VAL A 385 -11.95 5.92 0.44
CA VAL A 385 -11.06 6.48 1.48
C VAL A 385 -9.64 6.70 0.93
N VAL A 386 -9.02 5.68 0.33
CA VAL A 386 -7.64 5.74 -0.17
C VAL A 386 -7.51 6.73 -1.33
N GLN A 387 -8.48 6.72 -2.25
CA GLN A 387 -8.55 7.69 -3.35
C GLN A 387 -8.69 9.13 -2.82
N THR A 388 -9.54 9.34 -1.82
CA THR A 388 -9.79 10.67 -1.25
C THR A 388 -8.56 11.25 -0.55
N LEU A 389 -7.78 10.39 0.10
CA LEU A 389 -6.58 10.74 0.85
C LEU A 389 -5.30 10.73 0.00
N GLY A 390 -5.33 10.14 -1.20
CA GLY A 390 -4.15 10.02 -2.06
C GLY A 390 -3.11 9.06 -1.49
N VAL A 391 -3.55 7.94 -0.93
CA VAL A 391 -2.68 6.95 -0.28
C VAL A 391 -2.90 5.55 -0.84
N THR A 392 -1.96 4.65 -0.61
CA THR A 392 -1.99 3.24 -0.99
C THR A 392 -2.08 2.37 0.27
N LEU A 393 -2.88 1.30 0.22
CA LEU A 393 -2.98 0.33 1.29
C LEU A 393 -1.71 -0.52 1.38
N LEU A 394 -1.17 -0.69 2.59
CA LEU A 394 -0.02 -1.56 2.83
C LEU A 394 -0.48 -2.95 3.30
N ASN A 395 0.08 -3.99 2.68
CA ASN A 395 0.08 -5.35 3.21
C ASN A 395 1.47 -5.68 3.81
N ASP A 396 1.65 -6.85 4.42
CA ASP A 396 2.89 -7.18 5.13
C ASP A 396 4.08 -7.29 4.16
N ASP A 397 3.81 -7.65 2.91
CA ASP A 397 4.81 -7.68 1.85
C ASP A 397 5.21 -6.24 1.49
N SER A 398 4.27 -5.34 1.17
CA SER A 398 4.51 -3.92 0.87
C SER A 398 5.10 -3.12 2.04
N LEU A 399 4.74 -3.47 3.28
CA LEU A 399 5.34 -2.84 4.48
C LEU A 399 6.82 -3.23 4.62
N ALA A 400 7.18 -4.42 4.14
CA ALA A 400 8.55 -4.90 4.03
C ALA A 400 9.25 -4.45 2.73
N ASP A 401 8.48 -4.05 1.70
CA ASP A 401 8.91 -3.66 0.35
C ASP A 401 8.97 -2.16 0.09
N HIS A 402 8.93 -1.32 1.13
CA HIS A 402 9.25 0.12 1.03
C HIS A 402 10.72 0.42 0.64
N SER A 403 11.41 -0.53 -0.01
CA SER A 403 12.64 -0.33 -0.75
C SER A 403 12.30 0.11 -2.18
N LEU A 404 12.00 1.40 -2.36
CA LEU A 404 11.93 2.05 -3.68
C LEU A 404 13.36 2.39 -4.15
N TYR A 405 14.14 1.36 -4.51
CA TYR A 405 15.43 1.33 -5.25
C TYR A 405 15.65 -0.13 -5.72
N TRP A 406 16.35 -0.37 -6.86
CA TRP A 406 16.16 -1.56 -7.74
C TRP A 406 15.42 -2.75 -7.12
N GLY A 407 14.20 -3.01 -7.59
CA GLY A 407 13.46 -4.22 -7.22
C GLY A 407 14.36 -5.46 -7.21
N LYS A 408 14.21 -6.29 -6.17
CA LYS A 408 15.10 -7.41 -5.78
C LYS A 408 15.62 -8.25 -6.96
N VAL A 409 14.82 -8.42 -8.02
CA VAL A 409 15.20 -9.07 -9.28
C VAL A 409 16.48 -8.47 -9.89
N GLY A 410 16.59 -7.15 -9.98
CA GLY A 410 17.73 -6.46 -10.57
C GLY A 410 19.03 -6.67 -9.80
N HIS A 411 19.01 -6.40 -8.48
CA HIS A 411 20.18 -6.57 -7.61
C HIS A 411 20.67 -8.00 -7.57
N TYR A 412 19.77 -8.96 -7.32
CA TYR A 412 20.16 -10.35 -7.26
C TYR A 412 20.66 -10.85 -8.61
N LYS A 413 20.05 -10.43 -9.73
CA LYS A 413 20.53 -10.90 -11.03
C LYS A 413 21.92 -10.35 -11.38
N ILE A 414 22.19 -9.06 -11.13
CA ILE A 414 23.51 -8.48 -11.35
C ILE A 414 24.57 -9.18 -10.49
N ALA A 415 24.27 -9.39 -9.21
CA ALA A 415 25.20 -9.98 -8.25
C ALA A 415 25.47 -11.45 -8.53
N GLU A 416 24.42 -12.22 -8.86
CA GLU A 416 24.51 -13.62 -9.27
C GLU A 416 25.39 -13.75 -10.51
N SER A 417 25.09 -13.00 -11.57
CA SER A 417 25.82 -13.12 -12.83
C SER A 417 27.27 -12.68 -12.67
N ALA A 418 27.53 -11.60 -11.93
CA ALA A 418 28.90 -11.15 -11.67
C ALA A 418 29.75 -12.20 -10.92
N CYS A 419 29.15 -13.06 -10.10
CA CYS A 419 29.88 -14.16 -9.44
C CYS A 419 30.42 -15.17 -10.45
N GLU A 420 29.77 -15.31 -11.60
CA GLU A 420 30.12 -16.27 -12.65
C GLU A 420 31.10 -15.69 -13.69
N LEU A 421 31.24 -14.37 -13.80
CA LEU A 421 32.14 -13.72 -14.78
C LEU A 421 33.63 -13.77 -14.39
N GLY A 422 33.99 -14.45 -13.29
CA GLY A 422 35.39 -14.62 -12.89
C GLY A 422 36.15 -15.53 -13.85
N GLN A 423 37.41 -15.21 -14.16
CA GLN A 423 38.23 -16.08 -15.01
C GLN A 423 38.35 -17.50 -14.41
N PRO A 424 37.99 -18.57 -15.15
CA PRO A 424 38.04 -19.93 -14.66
C PRO A 424 39.43 -20.32 -14.16
N GLY A 425 39.48 -20.97 -13.00
CA GLY A 425 40.73 -21.43 -12.38
C GLY A 425 41.44 -20.40 -11.48
N THR A 426 40.96 -19.15 -11.42
CA THR A 426 41.45 -18.15 -10.45
C THR A 426 40.93 -18.42 -9.03
N ARG A 427 41.64 -17.93 -8.01
CA ARG A 427 41.18 -18.03 -6.62
C ARG A 427 39.91 -17.23 -6.39
N LEU A 428 39.81 -16.05 -7.00
CA LEU A 428 38.60 -15.23 -6.92
C LEU A 428 37.37 -15.94 -7.49
N ALA A 429 37.46 -16.50 -8.71
CA ALA A 429 36.33 -17.20 -9.33
C ALA A 429 35.85 -18.36 -8.45
N LYS A 430 36.80 -19.12 -7.87
CA LYS A 430 36.47 -20.19 -6.92
C LYS A 430 35.79 -19.67 -5.65
N LEU A 431 36.24 -18.53 -5.12
CA LEU A 431 35.66 -17.93 -3.93
C LEU A 431 34.23 -17.42 -4.18
N LEU A 432 34.01 -16.68 -5.27
CA LEU A 432 32.70 -16.13 -5.62
C LEU A 432 31.71 -17.25 -5.91
N ALA A 433 32.08 -18.26 -6.70
CA ALA A 433 31.25 -19.42 -6.95
C ALA A 433 30.86 -20.17 -5.65
N ALA A 434 31.80 -20.29 -4.70
CA ALA A 434 31.52 -20.91 -3.41
C ALA A 434 30.64 -20.06 -2.48
N ASN A 435 30.43 -18.77 -2.79
CA ASN A 435 29.63 -17.83 -2.01
C ASN A 435 28.46 -17.22 -2.80
N LEU A 436 28.11 -17.80 -3.95
CA LEU A 436 27.05 -17.29 -4.81
C LEU A 436 25.73 -17.19 -4.04
N ASP A 437 25.34 -18.24 -3.32
CA ASP A 437 24.16 -18.32 -2.43
C ASP A 437 24.24 -17.44 -1.17
N ARG A 438 25.39 -16.80 -0.91
CA ARG A 438 25.58 -15.82 0.17
C ARG A 438 25.53 -14.39 -0.35
N ILE A 439 25.95 -14.19 -1.60
CA ILE A 439 25.97 -12.89 -2.26
C ILE A 439 24.62 -12.60 -2.89
N ALA A 440 24.02 -13.58 -3.57
CA ALA A 440 22.78 -13.46 -4.32
C ALA A 440 21.85 -14.67 -4.12
N VAL A 441 20.73 -14.69 -4.85
CA VAL A 441 19.84 -15.85 -4.96
C VAL A 441 19.96 -16.50 -6.34
N PRO A 442 19.67 -17.80 -6.48
CA PRO A 442 19.75 -18.49 -7.78
C PRO A 442 18.75 -17.95 -8.82
N ASP A 443 19.09 -18.05 -10.10
CA ASP A 443 18.23 -17.67 -11.23
C ASP A 443 16.83 -18.27 -11.18
N ASP A 444 16.71 -19.54 -10.80
CA ASP A 444 15.41 -20.20 -10.65
C ASP A 444 14.56 -19.52 -9.57
N ASP A 445 15.16 -19.01 -8.49
CA ASP A 445 14.43 -18.30 -7.45
C ASP A 445 14.05 -16.88 -7.91
N ILE A 446 14.93 -16.20 -8.64
CA ILE A 446 14.65 -14.89 -9.26
C ILE A 446 13.50 -14.99 -10.25
N ALA A 447 13.59 -15.90 -11.22
CA ALA A 447 12.59 -16.06 -12.28
C ALA A 447 11.20 -16.46 -11.78
N ASN A 448 11.13 -17.08 -10.60
CA ASN A 448 9.89 -17.52 -9.96
C ASN A 448 9.47 -16.61 -8.79
N GLY A 449 10.12 -15.47 -8.57
CA GLY A 449 9.78 -14.52 -7.49
C GLY A 449 9.98 -15.05 -6.07
N ARG A 450 10.83 -16.06 -5.87
CA ARG A 450 11.14 -16.63 -4.54
C ARG A 450 12.27 -15.84 -3.86
N LEU A 451 12.03 -14.55 -3.64
CA LEU A 451 13.04 -13.62 -3.14
C LEU A 451 12.91 -13.39 -1.62
N PRO A 452 14.03 -13.19 -0.89
CA PRO A 452 14.03 -12.86 0.53
C PRO A 452 13.21 -11.59 0.84
N SER A 453 12.58 -11.58 2.02
CA SER A 453 11.77 -10.46 2.50
C SER A 453 12.29 -9.95 3.85
N ALA A 454 12.19 -8.64 4.08
CA ALA A 454 12.50 -8.02 5.36
C ALA A 454 11.58 -8.50 6.51
N ALA A 455 10.54 -9.29 6.24
CA ALA A 455 9.72 -9.97 7.26
C ALA A 455 10.46 -11.13 7.94
N ASN A 456 11.48 -11.72 7.28
CA ASN A 456 12.25 -12.87 7.77
C ASN A 456 13.65 -12.47 8.28
N ARG A 457 13.79 -11.34 9.01
CA ARG A 457 15.10 -10.86 9.51
C ARG A 457 15.83 -11.80 10.48
N THR A 458 15.16 -12.87 10.93
CA THR A 458 15.79 -13.91 11.77
C THR A 458 16.68 -14.85 10.96
N ASP A 459 16.51 -14.90 9.63
CA ASP A 459 17.30 -15.70 8.72
C ASP A 459 18.37 -14.85 8.03
N PHE A 460 19.43 -15.50 7.53
CA PHE A 460 20.50 -14.84 6.80
C PHE A 460 19.97 -14.20 5.50
N ILE A 461 20.31 -12.94 5.26
CA ILE A 461 19.97 -12.21 4.03
C ILE A 461 21.16 -12.26 3.08
N ALA A 462 20.91 -12.64 1.83
CA ALA A 462 21.93 -12.59 0.78
C ALA A 462 22.43 -11.15 0.58
N LEU A 463 23.76 -11.00 0.49
CA LEU A 463 24.45 -9.73 0.70
C LEU A 463 24.06 -8.61 -0.29
N ALA A 464 23.63 -8.96 -1.50
CA ALA A 464 23.26 -8.01 -2.55
C ALA A 464 22.07 -7.10 -2.18
N ASP A 465 21.21 -7.51 -1.24
CA ASP A 465 20.05 -6.72 -0.77
C ASP A 465 20.15 -6.35 0.71
N VAL A 466 21.28 -6.62 1.36
CA VAL A 466 21.51 -6.17 2.74
C VAL A 466 21.40 -4.65 2.88
N PRO A 467 21.90 -3.81 1.94
CA PRO A 467 21.74 -2.37 2.05
C PRO A 467 20.28 -1.93 2.20
N ASP A 468 19.37 -2.49 1.40
CA ASP A 468 17.94 -2.18 1.48
C ASP A 468 17.21 -2.88 2.63
N LEU A 469 17.36 -4.20 2.76
CA LEU A 469 16.59 -4.99 3.72
C LEU A 469 17.07 -4.83 5.18
N VAL A 470 18.34 -4.43 5.38
CA VAL A 470 18.96 -4.32 6.70
C VAL A 470 19.47 -2.91 6.99
N TRP A 471 20.30 -2.33 6.13
CA TRP A 471 20.98 -1.06 6.45
C TRP A 471 20.05 0.14 6.38
N ARG A 472 19.08 0.20 5.47
CA ARG A 472 18.15 1.33 5.38
C ARG A 472 17.43 1.60 6.70
N SER A 473 16.95 0.56 7.37
CA SER A 473 16.29 0.67 8.68
C SER A 473 17.27 0.86 9.84
N SER A 474 18.45 0.23 9.79
CA SER A 474 19.40 0.22 10.91
C SER A 474 20.46 1.34 10.86
N ARG A 475 20.62 2.00 9.70
CA ARG A 475 21.65 2.99 9.33
C ARG A 475 21.03 4.10 8.45
N PRO A 476 20.35 5.11 9.03
CA PRO A 476 19.67 6.17 8.26
C PRO A 476 20.57 6.98 7.31
N LYS A 477 21.88 7.00 7.56
CA LYS A 477 22.87 7.67 6.69
C LYS A 477 23.17 6.89 5.42
N ASP A 478 22.61 5.69 5.24
CA ASP A 478 22.80 4.87 4.05
C ASP A 478 21.93 5.29 2.87
N ALA A 479 20.73 5.82 3.14
CA ALA A 479 19.78 6.26 2.11
C ALA A 479 20.39 7.10 0.96
N PRO A 480 21.22 8.14 1.20
CA PRO A 480 21.82 8.92 0.11
C PRO A 480 22.86 8.15 -0.71
N SER A 481 23.25 6.92 -0.35
CA SER A 481 24.21 6.13 -1.13
C SER A 481 23.58 5.26 -2.21
N HIS A 482 22.24 5.23 -2.30
CA HIS A 482 21.49 4.44 -3.28
C HIS A 482 21.26 5.17 -4.61
N PHE A 483 21.65 6.44 -4.71
CA PHE A 483 21.45 7.25 -5.92
C PHE A 483 22.50 8.35 -6.06
N ALA A 484 22.46 9.03 -7.21
CA ALA A 484 23.23 10.23 -7.53
C ALA A 484 22.46 11.09 -8.54
N ASP A 485 22.08 12.32 -8.17
CA ASP A 485 21.33 13.25 -9.06
C ASP A 485 22.25 13.90 -10.11
N MET A 486 22.80 13.10 -11.01
CA MET A 486 23.95 13.54 -11.80
C MET A 486 23.61 14.46 -12.98
N ASP A 487 22.34 14.52 -13.38
CA ASP A 487 21.81 15.33 -14.48
C ASP A 487 21.18 16.67 -14.05
N GLU A 488 21.13 16.96 -12.74
CA GLU A 488 20.68 18.25 -12.22
C GLU A 488 21.60 19.37 -12.74
N PRO A 489 21.07 20.46 -13.33
CA PRO A 489 21.89 21.61 -13.68
C PRO A 489 22.39 22.34 -12.44
N GLY A 490 23.71 22.43 -12.27
CA GLY A 490 24.29 23.07 -11.11
C GLY A 490 24.07 24.59 -11.03
N GLY A 491 24.40 25.17 -9.88
CA GLY A 491 24.43 26.63 -9.71
C GLY A 491 25.63 27.32 -10.35
N ALA A 492 25.84 28.59 -10.02
CA ALA A 492 26.97 29.37 -10.51
C ALA A 492 28.35 28.77 -10.15
N VAL A 493 28.45 28.09 -8.99
CA VAL A 493 29.69 27.42 -8.53
C VAL A 493 30.08 26.25 -9.46
N ALA A 494 29.09 25.61 -10.08
CA ALA A 494 29.26 24.57 -11.10
C ALA A 494 29.39 25.13 -12.52
N GLY A 495 29.15 26.43 -12.71
CA GLY A 495 29.05 27.05 -14.03
C GLY A 495 27.84 26.55 -14.82
N HIS A 496 26.73 26.24 -14.13
CA HIS A 496 25.50 25.69 -14.72
C HIS A 496 25.65 24.34 -15.42
N ARG A 497 26.73 23.61 -15.11
CA ARG A 497 26.97 22.26 -15.60
C ARG A 497 26.42 21.20 -14.64
N THR A 498 26.08 20.04 -15.18
CA THR A 498 25.63 18.89 -14.38
C THR A 498 26.81 18.15 -13.74
N LEU A 499 26.57 17.28 -12.76
CA LEU A 499 27.64 16.46 -12.18
C LEU A 499 28.26 15.51 -13.23
N LEU A 500 27.48 15.01 -14.21
CA LEU A 500 28.02 14.23 -15.33
C LEU A 500 29.06 15.04 -16.12
N GLU A 501 28.73 16.27 -16.49
CA GLU A 501 29.63 17.15 -17.24
C GLU A 501 30.85 17.57 -16.41
N LEU A 502 30.65 17.84 -15.13
CA LEU A 502 31.72 18.21 -14.21
C LEU A 502 32.70 17.05 -13.98
N TRP A 503 32.21 15.82 -13.87
CA TRP A 503 33.07 14.63 -13.74
C TRP A 503 33.99 14.44 -14.95
N ASP A 504 33.47 14.72 -16.15
CA ASP A 504 34.17 14.62 -17.43
C ASP A 504 35.26 15.68 -17.62
N THR A 505 35.19 16.79 -16.90
CA THR A 505 36.27 17.78 -16.93
C THR A 505 37.59 17.23 -16.40
N GLY A 506 37.54 16.14 -15.61
CA GLY A 506 38.71 15.60 -14.90
C GLY A 506 39.21 16.49 -13.77
N ASP A 507 38.50 17.58 -13.43
CA ASP A 507 38.86 18.45 -12.32
C ASP A 507 38.73 17.67 -10.99
N PRO A 508 39.82 17.51 -10.22
CA PRO A 508 39.79 16.78 -8.95
C PRO A 508 38.76 17.32 -7.96
N LYS A 509 38.38 18.59 -8.05
CA LYS A 509 37.35 19.18 -7.20
C LYS A 509 36.06 18.36 -7.23
N TRP A 510 35.56 18.04 -8.43
CA TRP A 510 34.26 17.41 -8.63
C TRP A 510 34.27 15.89 -8.46
N ARG A 511 35.45 15.32 -8.18
CA ARG A 511 35.66 13.90 -7.89
C ARG A 511 35.76 13.62 -6.39
N THR A 512 35.20 14.51 -5.56
CA THR A 512 35.23 14.38 -4.10
C THR A 512 33.85 14.64 -3.48
N PRO A 513 33.55 14.04 -2.30
CA PRO A 513 32.32 14.33 -1.57
C PRO A 513 32.14 15.82 -1.24
N GLN A 514 33.23 16.54 -0.98
CA GLN A 514 33.20 17.98 -0.75
C GLN A 514 32.80 18.75 -2.00
N GLY A 515 33.33 18.38 -3.18
CA GLY A 515 32.91 18.99 -4.44
C GLY A 515 31.42 18.81 -4.71
N TRP A 516 30.88 17.62 -4.44
CA TRP A 516 29.43 17.36 -4.57
C TRP A 516 28.62 18.11 -3.51
N THR A 517 29.14 18.25 -2.28
CA THR A 517 28.53 19.10 -1.26
C THR A 517 28.44 20.56 -1.73
N ASP A 518 29.51 21.08 -2.34
CA ASP A 518 29.54 22.43 -2.91
C ASP A 518 28.57 22.57 -4.10
N PHE A 519 28.42 21.51 -4.91
CA PHE A 519 27.45 21.44 -6.00
C PHE A 519 26.02 21.62 -5.46
N TYR A 520 25.59 20.76 -4.54
CA TYR A 520 24.23 20.79 -3.99
C TYR A 520 23.94 22.08 -3.23
N ASN A 521 24.91 22.62 -2.48
CA ASN A 521 24.77 23.92 -1.80
C ASN A 521 24.57 25.09 -2.77
N GLY A 522 25.04 24.95 -4.02
CA GLY A 522 24.92 25.97 -5.05
C GLY A 522 23.59 25.96 -5.80
N LEU A 523 22.74 24.95 -5.61
CA LEU A 523 21.45 24.86 -6.30
C LEU A 523 20.49 25.96 -5.82
N PRO A 524 19.51 26.39 -6.66
CA PRO A 524 18.52 27.39 -6.26
C PRO A 524 17.71 26.98 -5.03
N LYS A 525 17.43 25.68 -4.90
CA LYS A 525 16.78 25.04 -3.76
C LYS A 525 17.65 23.87 -3.30
N PRO A 526 18.67 24.10 -2.45
CA PRO A 526 19.54 23.03 -1.97
C PRO A 526 18.74 21.95 -1.23
N PRO A 527 18.89 20.67 -1.60
CA PRO A 527 18.23 19.58 -0.88
C PRO A 527 18.83 19.38 0.52
N GLU A 528 18.05 18.80 1.43
CA GLU A 528 18.54 18.31 2.73
C GLU A 528 19.64 17.25 2.53
N ASP A 529 20.53 17.08 3.52
CA ASP A 529 21.68 16.17 3.40
C ASP A 529 21.31 14.72 3.08
N LYS A 530 20.12 14.27 3.53
CA LYS A 530 19.59 12.93 3.26
C LYS A 530 19.17 12.71 1.80
N HIS A 531 18.99 13.80 1.05
CA HIS A 531 18.57 13.83 -0.36
C HIS A 531 19.72 14.27 -1.28
N ARG A 532 20.97 14.02 -0.88
CA ARG A 532 22.16 14.34 -1.69
C ARG A 532 22.86 13.04 -2.07
N GLY A 533 22.64 12.59 -3.30
CA GLY A 533 23.14 11.31 -3.77
C GLY A 533 24.67 11.20 -3.69
N SER A 534 25.17 10.05 -3.25
CA SER A 534 26.58 9.78 -2.87
C SER A 534 27.13 8.44 -3.38
N LEU A 535 26.37 7.75 -4.23
CA LEU A 535 26.64 6.39 -4.68
C LEU A 535 28.10 6.15 -5.17
N PRO A 536 28.70 6.99 -6.04
CA PRO A 536 30.09 6.73 -6.49
C PRO A 536 31.11 6.67 -5.37
N PHE A 537 30.93 7.48 -4.33
CA PHE A 537 31.82 7.49 -3.17
C PHE A 537 31.59 6.29 -2.26
N ARG A 538 30.36 5.78 -2.20
CA ARG A 538 30.06 4.53 -1.49
C ARG A 538 30.76 3.34 -2.13
N VAL A 539 30.74 3.25 -3.47
CA VAL A 539 31.46 2.22 -4.22
C VAL A 539 32.98 2.34 -3.99
N ALA A 540 33.53 3.55 -4.04
CA ALA A 540 34.94 3.80 -3.74
C ALA A 540 35.34 3.34 -2.32
N GLN A 541 34.52 3.66 -1.31
CA GLN A 541 34.77 3.23 0.07
C GLN A 541 34.76 1.71 0.22
N LEU A 542 33.77 1.04 -0.37
CA LEU A 542 33.65 -0.42 -0.29
C LEU A 542 34.79 -1.11 -1.05
N TYR A 543 35.26 -0.54 -2.16
CA TYR A 543 36.46 -1.00 -2.85
C TYR A 543 37.69 -0.98 -1.94
N ASP A 544 37.92 0.12 -1.21
CA ASP A 544 39.04 0.21 -0.25
C ASP A 544 38.92 -0.82 0.89
N ILE A 545 37.70 -1.06 1.37
CA ILE A 545 37.44 -2.10 2.37
C ILE A 545 37.82 -3.47 1.79
N MET A 546 37.39 -3.80 0.57
CA MET A 546 37.71 -5.05 -0.09
C MET A 546 39.22 -5.26 -0.25
N VAL A 547 39.94 -4.25 -0.78
CA VAL A 547 41.41 -4.29 -0.90
C VAL A 547 42.06 -4.50 0.47
N GLY A 548 41.60 -3.75 1.49
CA GLY A 548 42.07 -3.87 2.86
C GLY A 548 41.85 -5.26 3.46
N SER A 549 40.69 -5.88 3.21
CA SER A 549 40.36 -7.23 3.66
C SER A 549 41.28 -8.28 3.05
N VAL A 550 41.57 -8.19 1.75
CA VAL A 550 42.50 -9.12 1.08
C VAL A 550 43.92 -8.97 1.63
N ARG A 551 44.41 -7.73 1.83
CA ARG A 551 45.73 -7.48 2.46
C ARG A 551 45.82 -8.03 3.88
N GLN A 552 44.71 -8.00 4.62
CA GLN A 552 44.58 -8.60 5.95
C GLN A 552 44.33 -10.12 5.92
N GLN A 553 44.20 -10.70 4.72
CA GLN A 553 43.82 -12.09 4.49
C GLN A 553 42.45 -12.49 5.08
N ASP A 554 41.56 -11.52 5.27
CA ASP A 554 40.19 -11.69 5.75
C ASP A 554 39.23 -11.86 4.56
N VAL A 555 39.08 -13.11 4.14
CA VAL A 555 38.21 -13.48 3.02
C VAL A 555 36.72 -13.29 3.38
N THR A 556 36.35 -13.42 4.65
CA THR A 556 34.97 -13.20 5.10
C THR A 556 34.57 -11.74 4.89
N GLN A 557 35.43 -10.81 5.32
CA GLN A 557 35.17 -9.38 5.16
C GLN A 557 35.21 -8.95 3.69
N TYR A 558 36.07 -9.57 2.87
CA TYR A 558 36.05 -9.36 1.42
C TYR A 558 34.71 -9.78 0.81
N VAL A 559 34.21 -10.99 1.11
CA VAL A 559 32.91 -11.47 0.60
C VAL A 559 31.77 -10.57 1.09
N ALA A 560 31.77 -10.16 2.36
CA ALA A 560 30.77 -9.25 2.91
C ALA A 560 30.76 -7.90 2.16
N ALA A 561 31.94 -7.29 1.97
CA ALA A 561 32.07 -6.00 1.29
C ALA A 561 31.76 -6.10 -0.21
N ALA A 562 32.18 -7.18 -0.87
CA ALA A 562 31.85 -7.47 -2.26
C ALA A 562 30.35 -7.61 -2.48
N GLY A 563 29.68 -8.39 -1.61
CA GLY A 563 28.25 -8.62 -1.72
C GLY A 563 27.40 -7.37 -1.51
N VAL A 564 27.71 -6.54 -0.49
CA VAL A 564 26.98 -5.27 -0.30
C VAL A 564 27.35 -4.22 -1.35
N LEU A 565 28.55 -4.26 -1.94
CA LEU A 565 28.92 -3.40 -3.07
C LEU A 565 28.07 -3.71 -4.32
N ALA A 566 27.66 -4.98 -4.50
CA ALA A 566 26.82 -5.39 -5.61
C ALA A 566 25.53 -4.57 -5.71
N HIS A 567 24.93 -4.24 -4.57
CA HIS A 567 23.74 -3.42 -4.46
C HIS A 567 23.93 -2.06 -5.15
N TYR A 568 24.94 -1.29 -4.72
CA TYR A 568 25.19 0.07 -5.21
C TYR A 568 25.66 0.11 -6.67
N VAL A 569 26.32 -0.96 -7.16
CA VAL A 569 26.60 -1.09 -8.61
C VAL A 569 25.32 -1.45 -9.37
N GLY A 570 24.41 -2.19 -8.74
CA GLY A 570 23.04 -2.37 -9.18
C GLY A 570 22.37 -1.02 -9.39
N ASP A 571 22.27 -0.18 -8.36
CA ASP A 571 21.73 1.19 -8.41
C ASP A 571 22.29 2.04 -9.55
N ALA A 572 23.60 1.97 -9.80
CA ALA A 572 24.22 2.69 -10.92
C ALA A 572 23.71 2.29 -12.32
N CYS A 573 23.05 1.14 -12.43
CA CYS A 573 22.41 0.68 -13.65
C CYS A 573 21.01 1.26 -13.86
N GLN A 574 20.40 1.87 -12.82
CA GLN A 574 19.03 2.39 -12.87
C GLN A 574 19.06 3.81 -13.45
N PRO A 575 18.37 4.08 -14.56
CA PRO A 575 18.35 5.43 -15.11
C PRO A 575 17.87 6.52 -14.14
N LEU A 576 16.80 6.25 -13.38
CA LEU A 576 16.22 7.18 -12.39
C LEU A 576 17.13 7.37 -11.17
N HIS A 577 17.96 6.39 -10.79
CA HIS A 577 18.96 6.55 -9.71
C HIS A 577 20.12 7.46 -10.08
N VAL A 578 20.29 7.75 -11.37
CA VAL A 578 21.33 8.65 -11.89
C VAL A 578 20.77 10.08 -12.09
N SER A 579 19.50 10.32 -11.78
CA SER A 579 18.77 11.51 -12.20
C SER A 579 18.05 12.22 -11.08
N ARG A 580 17.93 13.56 -11.22
CA ARG A 580 17.01 14.40 -10.43
C ARG A 580 15.55 13.95 -10.52
N LEU A 581 15.19 13.20 -11.58
CA LEU A 581 13.86 12.66 -11.82
C LEU A 581 13.63 11.33 -11.08
N HIS A 582 14.46 11.04 -10.08
CA HIS A 582 14.41 9.87 -9.22
C HIS A 582 12.98 9.51 -8.74
N HIS A 583 12.20 10.53 -8.38
CA HIS A 583 10.83 10.41 -7.88
C HIS A 583 9.77 10.97 -8.85
N GLY A 584 10.09 11.09 -10.15
CA GLY A 584 9.23 11.81 -11.11
C GLY A 584 9.60 13.29 -11.26
N GLU A 585 8.80 14.07 -11.99
CA GLU A 585 9.03 15.52 -12.05
C GLU A 585 8.72 16.17 -10.69
N PRO A 586 9.62 17.02 -10.17
CA PRO A 586 9.32 17.82 -8.99
C PRO A 586 8.01 18.58 -9.15
N ASP A 587 7.12 18.44 -8.15
CA ASP A 587 5.79 19.05 -8.07
C ASP A 587 4.72 18.45 -9.00
N ASP A 588 4.93 17.27 -9.61
CA ASP A 588 3.90 16.50 -10.32
C ASP A 588 3.57 15.14 -9.64
N PRO A 589 2.54 15.09 -8.76
CA PRO A 589 2.19 13.87 -8.04
C PRO A 589 1.69 12.71 -8.92
N SER A 590 1.41 12.92 -10.21
CA SER A 590 1.10 11.78 -11.10
C SER A 590 2.29 10.85 -11.30
N ASP A 591 3.50 11.38 -11.12
CA ASP A 591 4.75 10.70 -11.43
C ASP A 591 5.31 9.94 -10.21
N ASP A 592 4.74 10.13 -9.01
CA ASP A 592 5.29 9.59 -7.74
C ASP A 592 5.50 8.06 -7.77
N GLY A 593 4.73 7.33 -8.60
CA GLY A 593 4.83 5.87 -8.78
C GLY A 593 5.73 5.41 -9.92
N VAL A 594 6.36 6.31 -10.69
CA VAL A 594 7.16 5.94 -11.88
C VAL A 594 8.36 5.08 -11.53
N HIS A 595 8.98 5.40 -10.40
CA HIS A 595 10.14 4.70 -9.87
C HIS A 595 9.81 3.23 -9.61
N GLU A 596 8.80 2.97 -8.77
CA GLU A 596 8.36 1.61 -8.43
C GLU A 596 7.91 0.82 -9.66
N ALA A 597 7.19 1.47 -10.58
CA ALA A 597 6.64 0.80 -11.75
C ALA A 597 7.71 0.32 -12.73
N TYR A 598 8.72 1.16 -12.99
CA TYR A 598 9.83 0.80 -13.87
C TYR A 598 10.74 -0.25 -13.23
N GLU A 599 10.93 -0.14 -11.94
CA GLU A 599 12.01 -0.81 -11.27
C GLU A 599 11.61 -2.15 -10.64
N THR A 600 10.46 -2.17 -9.98
CA THR A 600 9.96 -3.34 -9.26
C THR A 600 8.88 -4.00 -10.07
N THR A 601 7.77 -3.30 -10.34
CA THR A 601 6.61 -3.92 -10.99
C THR A 601 6.95 -4.48 -12.38
N MET A 602 7.72 -3.74 -13.18
CA MET A 602 8.16 -4.21 -14.51
C MET A 602 9.13 -5.38 -14.42
N LEU A 603 10.17 -5.30 -13.59
CA LEU A 603 11.14 -6.38 -13.51
C LEU A 603 10.54 -7.66 -12.94
N ASP A 604 9.67 -7.57 -11.92
CA ASP A 604 8.98 -8.72 -11.34
C ASP A 604 8.08 -9.40 -12.37
N GLN A 605 7.30 -8.62 -13.13
CA GLN A 605 6.42 -9.15 -14.17
C GLN A 605 7.20 -9.86 -15.29
N PHE A 606 8.42 -9.42 -15.61
CA PHE A 606 9.24 -9.93 -16.71
C PHE A 606 10.52 -10.63 -16.24
N ALA A 607 10.58 -11.11 -15.00
CA ALA A 607 11.79 -11.65 -14.37
C ALA A 607 12.44 -12.77 -15.19
N ALA A 608 11.66 -13.71 -15.73
CA ALA A 608 12.18 -14.78 -16.58
C ALA A 608 12.87 -14.27 -17.86
N ALA A 609 12.32 -13.22 -18.48
CA ALA A 609 12.91 -12.61 -19.67
C ALA A 609 14.19 -11.83 -19.32
N VAL A 610 14.21 -11.18 -18.15
CA VAL A 610 15.41 -10.52 -17.61
C VAL A 610 16.52 -11.53 -17.37
N VAL A 611 16.23 -12.61 -16.64
CA VAL A 611 17.20 -13.68 -16.33
C VAL A 611 17.80 -14.25 -17.62
N SER A 612 16.95 -14.68 -18.57
CA SER A 612 17.42 -15.23 -19.84
C SER A 612 18.24 -14.21 -20.64
N GLY A 613 17.75 -12.99 -20.77
CA GLY A 613 18.40 -11.96 -21.59
C GLY A 613 19.74 -11.50 -21.03
N VAL A 614 19.88 -11.43 -19.70
CA VAL A 614 21.15 -11.10 -19.05
C VAL A 614 22.16 -12.23 -19.26
N ASN A 615 21.75 -13.49 -19.09
CA ASN A 615 22.61 -14.65 -19.34
C ASN A 615 23.11 -14.68 -20.79
N ASP A 616 22.20 -14.49 -21.75
CA ASP A 616 22.56 -14.44 -23.18
C ASP A 616 23.52 -13.28 -23.49
N ALA A 617 23.33 -12.12 -22.85
CA ALA A 617 24.19 -10.95 -23.06
C ALA A 617 25.60 -11.12 -22.45
N LEU A 618 25.74 -11.98 -21.45
CA LEU A 618 27.00 -12.23 -20.74
C LEU A 618 27.74 -13.48 -21.21
N ASP A 619 27.13 -14.28 -22.10
CA ASP A 619 27.71 -15.53 -22.57
C ASP A 619 29.15 -15.36 -23.08
N GLY A 620 30.06 -16.16 -22.52
CA GLY A 620 31.49 -16.15 -22.84
C GLY A 620 32.31 -14.95 -22.34
N TYR A 621 31.70 -13.96 -21.68
CA TYR A 621 32.43 -12.82 -21.11
C TYR A 621 33.04 -13.16 -19.75
N HIS A 622 34.29 -12.71 -19.52
CA HIS A 622 34.91 -12.68 -18.20
C HIS A 622 35.39 -11.28 -17.85
N ALA A 623 35.49 -10.98 -16.55
CA ALA A 623 35.91 -9.67 -16.04
C ALA A 623 37.24 -9.21 -16.67
N GLY A 624 37.21 -8.09 -17.40
CA GLY A 624 38.37 -7.52 -18.10
C GLY A 624 38.53 -7.97 -19.55
N ASP A 625 37.61 -8.80 -20.07
CA ASP A 625 37.53 -9.10 -21.50
C ASP A 625 37.00 -7.89 -22.30
N ALA A 626 37.22 -7.91 -23.61
CA ALA A 626 36.67 -6.88 -24.51
C ALA A 626 35.13 -6.86 -24.44
N GLY A 627 34.55 -5.67 -24.36
CA GLY A 627 33.10 -5.49 -24.20
C GLY A 627 32.65 -5.21 -22.76
N GLY A 628 33.58 -5.16 -21.80
CA GLY A 628 33.39 -4.60 -20.46
C GLY A 628 34.44 -3.55 -20.10
N PRO A 629 34.43 -3.02 -18.86
CA PRO A 629 35.44 -2.07 -18.40
C PRO A 629 36.83 -2.70 -18.23
N ASP A 630 37.87 -1.87 -18.33
CA ASP A 630 39.25 -2.28 -18.01
C ASP A 630 39.43 -2.52 -16.51
N LEU A 631 40.40 -3.36 -16.14
CA LEU A 631 40.82 -3.52 -14.73
C LEU A 631 41.36 -2.20 -14.18
N ILE A 632 41.02 -1.93 -12.92
CA ILE A 632 41.34 -0.68 -12.23
C ILE A 632 42.27 -0.90 -11.03
N LYS A 633 42.74 0.21 -10.45
CA LYS A 633 43.53 0.20 -9.22
C LYS A 633 43.22 1.44 -8.40
N GLY A 634 42.88 1.29 -7.13
CA GLY A 634 42.52 2.39 -6.23
C GLY A 634 41.04 2.78 -6.29
N SER A 635 40.53 3.24 -5.15
CA SER A 635 39.13 3.58 -4.95
C SER A 635 38.62 4.73 -5.82
N ASP A 636 39.46 5.71 -6.14
CA ASP A 636 39.10 6.79 -7.09
C ASP A 636 38.73 6.23 -8.48
N HIS A 637 39.45 5.21 -8.95
CA HIS A 637 39.14 4.56 -10.22
C HIS A 637 37.92 3.64 -10.13
N ALA A 638 37.54 3.17 -8.94
CA ALA A 638 36.26 2.49 -8.73
C ALA A 638 35.09 3.47 -8.85
N ALA A 639 35.23 4.69 -8.29
CA ALA A 639 34.27 5.79 -8.51
C ALA A 639 34.16 6.15 -10.01
N ASP A 640 35.29 6.31 -10.70
CA ASP A 640 35.30 6.58 -12.15
C ASP A 640 34.58 5.49 -12.94
N THR A 641 34.79 4.22 -12.58
CA THR A 641 34.19 3.08 -13.27
C THR A 641 32.67 3.04 -13.09
N VAL A 642 32.18 3.29 -11.87
CA VAL A 642 30.73 3.32 -11.64
C VAL A 642 30.08 4.57 -12.23
N VAL A 643 30.74 5.73 -12.22
CA VAL A 643 30.23 6.92 -12.95
C VAL A 643 30.20 6.67 -14.45
N ALA A 644 31.20 5.97 -15.01
CA ALA A 644 31.17 5.58 -16.42
C ALA A 644 30.01 4.64 -16.74
N LEU A 645 29.64 3.73 -15.82
CA LEU A 645 28.44 2.89 -15.93
C LEU A 645 27.18 3.77 -15.90
N MET A 646 27.03 4.65 -14.91
CA MET A 646 25.91 5.59 -14.79
C MET A 646 25.71 6.43 -16.06
N LYS A 647 26.80 6.92 -16.67
CA LYS A 647 26.75 7.63 -17.96
C LYS A 647 26.21 6.76 -19.09
N ARG A 648 26.66 5.51 -19.20
CA ARG A 648 26.16 4.57 -20.22
C ARG A 648 24.70 4.22 -19.96
N THR A 649 24.31 4.08 -18.69
CA THR A 649 22.92 3.89 -18.26
C THR A 649 22.04 5.04 -18.75
N PHE A 650 22.37 6.25 -18.33
CA PHE A 650 21.64 7.47 -18.68
C PHE A 650 21.55 7.69 -20.19
N ALA A 651 22.63 7.41 -20.93
CA ALA A 651 22.66 7.59 -22.38
C ALA A 651 21.81 6.57 -23.16
N ALA A 652 21.58 5.36 -22.62
CA ALA A 652 20.79 4.35 -23.31
C ALA A 652 19.30 4.41 -22.97
N ILE A 653 18.96 4.89 -21.77
CA ILE A 653 17.59 5.04 -21.33
C ILE A 653 17.52 6.39 -20.64
N ALA A 654 16.98 7.40 -21.31
CA ALA A 654 16.84 8.71 -20.70
C ALA A 654 15.72 8.67 -19.64
N PRO A 655 15.95 9.17 -18.42
CA PRO A 655 14.94 9.22 -17.36
C PRO A 655 13.62 9.85 -17.81
N ARG A 656 13.70 10.94 -18.58
CA ARG A 656 12.52 11.62 -19.12
C ARG A 656 11.66 10.71 -20.02
N ASP A 657 12.28 9.84 -20.82
CA ASP A 657 11.54 8.92 -21.68
C ASP A 657 10.75 7.90 -20.85
N ILE A 658 11.27 7.50 -19.68
CA ILE A 658 10.57 6.61 -18.75
C ILE A 658 9.32 7.28 -18.20
N LEU A 659 9.44 8.53 -17.73
CA LEU A 659 8.30 9.33 -17.25
C LEU A 659 7.25 9.48 -18.36
N ASP A 660 7.65 9.93 -19.54
CA ASP A 660 6.73 10.15 -20.66
C ASP A 660 5.98 8.85 -21.06
N ALA A 661 6.65 7.69 -21.01
CA ALA A 661 6.03 6.39 -21.26
C ALA A 661 5.07 5.94 -20.14
N TYR A 662 5.44 6.21 -18.88
CA TYR A 662 4.65 5.92 -17.69
C TYR A 662 3.33 6.73 -17.66
N ASP A 663 3.42 8.02 -17.98
CA ASP A 663 2.28 8.94 -18.02
C ASP A 663 1.36 8.67 -19.20
N GLY A 664 1.95 8.31 -20.36
CA GLY A 664 1.21 8.00 -21.58
C GLY A 664 0.31 6.77 -21.50
N HIS A 665 0.48 5.92 -20.48
CA HIS A 665 -0.22 4.64 -20.35
C HIS A 665 -0.75 4.39 -18.93
N PRO A 666 -1.81 5.10 -18.48
CA PRO A 666 -2.41 4.84 -17.18
C PRO A 666 -3.15 3.49 -17.13
N GLY A 667 -3.18 2.86 -15.94
CA GLY A 667 -3.94 1.63 -15.68
C GLY A 667 -3.21 0.34 -16.04
N ALA A 668 -3.96 -0.75 -16.23
CA ALA A 668 -3.44 -2.13 -16.31
C ALA A 668 -2.44 -2.41 -17.46
N GLY A 669 -2.37 -1.54 -18.48
CA GLY A 669 -1.42 -1.66 -19.59
C GLY A 669 -0.04 -1.06 -19.34
N ARG A 670 0.11 -0.29 -18.25
CA ARG A 670 1.30 0.53 -17.97
C ARG A 670 2.60 -0.26 -17.96
N THR A 671 2.66 -1.31 -17.14
CA THR A 671 3.87 -2.12 -16.96
C THR A 671 4.31 -2.78 -18.25
N LYS A 672 3.35 -3.24 -19.06
CA LYS A 672 3.64 -3.79 -20.39
C LYS A 672 4.18 -2.73 -21.34
N ALA A 673 3.64 -1.52 -21.32
CA ALA A 673 4.12 -0.42 -22.17
C ALA A 673 5.55 -0.02 -21.83
N LEU A 674 5.89 0.06 -20.53
CA LEU A 674 7.28 0.27 -20.08
C LEU A 674 8.20 -0.85 -20.57
N TRP A 675 7.78 -2.11 -20.45
CA TRP A 675 8.58 -3.24 -20.91
C TRP A 675 8.78 -3.25 -22.43
N ASP A 676 7.72 -2.99 -23.20
CA ASP A 676 7.80 -2.94 -24.65
C ASP A 676 8.73 -1.80 -25.12
N ALA A 677 8.77 -0.68 -24.38
CA ALA A 677 9.62 0.46 -24.69
C ALA A 677 11.09 0.24 -24.26
N PHE A 678 11.33 -0.30 -23.07
CA PHE A 678 12.64 -0.26 -22.42
C PHE A 678 13.25 -1.63 -22.09
N GLY A 679 12.45 -2.70 -22.02
CA GLY A 679 12.88 -4.03 -21.54
C GLY A 679 14.20 -4.53 -22.14
N PRO A 680 14.38 -4.54 -23.48
CA PRO A 680 15.65 -4.92 -24.09
C PRO A 680 16.85 -4.05 -23.68
N ALA A 681 16.64 -2.73 -23.55
CA ALA A 681 17.69 -1.82 -23.10
C ALA A 681 18.00 -2.03 -21.60
N THR A 682 16.98 -2.26 -20.77
CA THR A 682 17.12 -2.59 -19.35
C THR A 682 17.95 -3.85 -19.16
N ILE A 683 17.69 -4.92 -19.92
CA ILE A 683 18.51 -6.14 -19.92
C ILE A 683 19.99 -5.83 -20.21
N GLN A 684 20.25 -4.98 -21.21
CA GLN A 684 21.63 -4.57 -21.53
C GLN A 684 22.27 -3.72 -20.43
N ARG A 685 21.50 -2.94 -19.66
CA ARG A 685 22.02 -2.20 -18.48
C ARG A 685 22.36 -3.14 -17.35
N LEU A 686 21.50 -4.11 -17.04
CA LEU A 686 21.78 -5.13 -16.02
C LEU A 686 23.04 -5.94 -16.37
N ALA A 687 23.19 -6.35 -17.64
CA ALA A 687 24.40 -7.03 -18.10
C ALA A 687 25.66 -6.14 -17.97
N ASP A 688 25.58 -4.86 -18.34
CA ASP A 688 26.69 -3.90 -18.17
C ASP A 688 27.06 -3.67 -16.69
N GLY A 689 26.05 -3.68 -15.81
CA GLY A 689 26.20 -3.71 -14.36
C GLY A 689 27.00 -4.91 -13.88
N ALA A 690 26.62 -6.12 -14.32
CA ALA A 690 27.33 -7.35 -13.97
C ALA A 690 28.80 -7.33 -14.46
N ARG A 691 29.04 -6.89 -15.71
CA ARG A 691 30.42 -6.72 -16.24
C ARG A 691 31.24 -5.76 -15.38
N THR A 692 30.64 -4.63 -15.01
CA THR A 692 31.27 -3.59 -14.19
C THR A 692 31.56 -4.08 -12.77
N LEU A 693 30.59 -4.73 -12.13
CA LEU A 693 30.73 -5.31 -10.79
C LEU A 693 31.86 -6.34 -10.74
N ALA A 694 31.89 -7.26 -11.71
CA ALA A 694 32.92 -8.30 -11.77
C ALA A 694 34.33 -7.70 -11.96
N VAL A 695 34.47 -6.62 -12.74
CA VAL A 695 35.73 -5.88 -12.89
C VAL A 695 36.15 -5.20 -11.60
N ILE A 696 35.22 -4.57 -10.87
CA ILE A 696 35.51 -3.92 -9.58
C ILE A 696 35.97 -4.96 -8.56
N TRP A 697 35.25 -6.09 -8.44
CA TRP A 697 35.63 -7.20 -7.57
C TRP A 697 37.02 -7.75 -7.92
N ARG A 698 37.24 -8.06 -9.19
CA ARG A 698 38.54 -8.58 -9.66
C ARG A 698 39.69 -7.61 -9.38
N SER A 699 39.48 -6.33 -9.63
CA SER A 699 40.48 -5.29 -9.42
C SER A 699 40.87 -5.18 -7.94
N ALA A 700 39.88 -5.16 -7.04
CA ALA A 700 40.13 -5.11 -5.59
C ALA A 700 40.87 -6.37 -5.09
N TRP A 701 40.51 -7.53 -5.63
CA TRP A 701 41.17 -8.80 -5.31
C TRP A 701 42.63 -8.81 -5.75
N GLU A 702 42.92 -8.43 -7.00
CA GLU A 702 44.27 -8.38 -7.55
C GLU A 702 45.13 -7.33 -6.82
N GLU A 703 44.59 -6.14 -6.55
CA GLU A 703 45.29 -5.07 -5.83
C GLU A 703 45.63 -5.46 -4.38
N GLY A 704 44.79 -6.27 -3.75
CA GLY A 704 45.01 -6.80 -2.42
C GLY A 704 46.01 -7.95 -2.35
N GLY A 705 46.38 -8.55 -3.49
CA GLY A 705 47.22 -9.77 -3.55
C GLY A 705 46.42 -11.07 -3.34
N GLY A 706 45.15 -11.11 -3.74
CA GLY A 706 44.24 -12.22 -3.44
C GLY A 706 44.64 -13.56 -4.03
N GLU A 707 45.32 -13.56 -5.19
CA GLU A 707 45.86 -14.78 -5.79
C GLU A 707 47.01 -15.40 -4.98
N GLU A 708 47.53 -14.72 -3.95
CA GLU A 708 48.53 -15.25 -3.01
C GLU A 708 47.89 -15.92 -1.77
N LEU A 709 46.59 -15.73 -1.52
CA LEU A 709 45.87 -16.30 -0.36
C LEU A 709 45.63 -17.82 -0.44
N ALA A 710 45.99 -18.56 0.61
CA ALA A 710 45.87 -20.02 0.65
C ALA A 710 44.55 -20.57 0.04
N ALA A 711 44.67 -21.52 -0.89
CA ALA A 711 43.53 -22.08 -1.62
C ALA A 711 42.45 -22.72 -0.72
N SER A 712 42.81 -23.08 0.52
CA SER A 712 41.88 -23.56 1.56
C SER A 712 40.91 -22.50 2.07
N LYS A 713 41.16 -21.21 1.80
CA LYS A 713 40.26 -20.10 2.13
C LYS A 713 39.20 -19.84 1.05
N MET A 714 39.35 -20.41 -0.15
CA MET A 714 38.41 -20.24 -1.27
C MET A 714 37.23 -21.21 -1.11
N THR A 715 36.46 -20.99 -0.04
CA THR A 715 35.31 -21.78 0.36
C THR A 715 34.15 -20.88 0.71
N ALA A 716 32.99 -21.50 0.86
CA ALA A 716 31.81 -20.87 1.38
C ALA A 716 32.07 -20.29 2.79
N GLN A 717 31.77 -19.01 3.01
CA GLN A 717 31.95 -18.33 4.29
C GLN A 717 30.77 -18.63 5.22
N PRO A 718 30.93 -18.68 6.54
CA PRO A 718 29.78 -18.94 7.42
C PRO A 718 28.75 -17.81 7.33
N THR A 719 27.48 -18.15 7.07
CA THR A 719 26.38 -17.17 7.01
C THR A 719 26.26 -16.37 8.32
N SER A 720 26.45 -17.02 9.47
CA SER A 720 26.48 -16.36 10.78
C SER A 720 27.61 -15.34 10.94
N ALA A 721 28.76 -15.56 10.30
CA ALA A 721 29.88 -14.61 10.33
C ALA A 721 29.61 -13.40 9.43
N LEU A 722 29.06 -13.64 8.23
CA LEU A 722 28.62 -12.58 7.31
C LEU A 722 27.50 -11.74 7.91
N GLN A 723 26.50 -12.38 8.52
CA GLN A 723 25.41 -11.71 9.23
C GLN A 723 25.91 -10.82 10.35
N LYS A 724 26.79 -11.36 11.19
CA LYS A 724 27.41 -10.58 12.26
C LYS A 724 28.15 -9.35 11.73
N LEU A 725 28.82 -9.46 10.57
CA LEU A 725 29.49 -8.32 9.94
C LEU A 725 28.51 -7.26 9.45
N TYR A 726 27.47 -7.62 8.68
CA TYR A 726 26.55 -6.61 8.17
C TYR A 726 25.66 -6.00 9.26
N GLU A 727 25.42 -6.70 10.37
CA GLU A 727 24.72 -6.15 11.54
C GLU A 727 25.63 -5.22 12.38
N ASP A 728 26.96 -5.33 12.25
CA ASP A 728 27.91 -4.49 12.95
C ASP A 728 28.01 -3.10 12.30
N ARG A 729 27.54 -2.07 13.02
CA ARG A 729 27.57 -0.66 12.57
C ARG A 729 28.97 -0.10 12.31
N THR A 730 30.02 -0.77 12.77
CA THR A 730 31.42 -0.38 12.51
C THR A 730 31.96 -0.95 11.20
N PHE A 731 31.32 -1.99 10.65
CA PHE A 731 31.64 -2.49 9.32
C PHE A 731 31.00 -1.60 8.25
N ALA A 732 31.82 -1.11 7.31
CA ALA A 732 31.39 -0.21 6.22
C ALA A 732 30.50 0.97 6.70
N PRO A 733 30.98 1.80 7.65
CA PRO A 733 30.21 2.92 8.18
C PRO A 733 29.87 3.91 7.07
N ASN A 734 28.75 4.63 7.19
CA ASN A 734 28.31 5.58 6.17
C ASN A 734 28.12 6.98 6.78
N ALA A 735 28.19 8.01 5.93
CA ALA A 735 28.11 9.42 6.30
C ALA A 735 27.35 10.21 5.24
N TRP A 736 26.81 11.37 5.61
CA TRP A 736 26.38 12.35 4.62
C TRP A 736 27.59 12.90 3.88
N LEU A 737 27.44 13.36 2.63
CA LEU A 737 28.56 13.87 1.82
C LEU A 737 29.42 14.91 2.54
N LYS A 738 28.79 15.84 3.26
CA LYS A 738 29.47 16.89 4.02
C LYS A 738 30.33 16.36 5.18
N ASP A 739 30.01 15.18 5.70
CA ASP A 739 30.67 14.53 6.82
C ASP A 739 31.60 13.39 6.33
N TRP A 740 31.72 13.16 5.03
CA TRP A 740 32.41 11.99 4.47
C TRP A 740 33.87 11.89 4.91
N SER A 741 34.53 13.03 5.13
CA SER A 741 35.91 13.07 5.64
C SER A 741 36.07 12.45 7.04
N GLU A 742 35.00 12.33 7.81
CA GLU A 742 35.01 11.70 9.14
C GLU A 742 35.19 10.17 9.04
N LEU A 743 34.85 9.56 7.90
CA LEU A 743 35.04 8.13 7.65
C LEU A 743 36.52 7.75 7.46
N SER A 744 37.34 8.72 7.02
CA SER A 744 38.76 8.51 6.69
C SER A 744 39.70 8.74 7.88
N GLN A 745 39.20 9.13 9.05
CA GLN A 745 40.04 9.27 10.24
C GLN A 745 40.20 7.91 10.93
N PRO A 746 41.43 7.45 11.22
CA PRO A 746 41.64 6.30 12.09
C PRO A 746 40.94 6.60 13.41
N VAL A 747 40.05 5.71 13.86
CA VAL A 747 39.38 5.81 15.16
C VAL A 747 40.44 5.72 16.26
N GLY A 748 41.09 6.85 16.56
CA GLY A 748 41.97 7.01 17.69
C GLY A 748 41.15 6.82 18.95
N ARG A 749 41.58 5.87 19.79
CA ARG A 749 41.10 5.63 21.15
C ARG A 749 40.57 6.92 21.79
N ARG A 750 39.24 7.03 21.94
CA ARG A 750 38.65 7.99 22.89
C ARG A 750 39.16 7.62 24.28
N VAL A 751 40.15 8.36 24.75
CA VAL A 751 40.52 8.38 26.16
C VAL A 751 39.32 8.92 26.92
N VAL A 752 38.65 8.04 27.66
CA VAL A 752 37.62 8.43 28.62
C VAL A 752 38.34 9.15 29.76
N SER A 753 38.27 10.47 29.80
CA SER A 753 38.59 11.20 31.02
C SER A 753 37.52 10.87 32.07
N PRO A 754 37.89 10.48 33.30
CA PRO A 754 36.91 10.29 34.37
C PRO A 754 36.37 11.66 34.76
N ARG A 755 35.05 11.81 34.73
CA ARG A 755 34.39 13.00 35.29
C ARG A 755 34.56 13.01 36.81
N ALA A 756 35.03 14.14 37.32
CA ALA A 756 34.85 14.56 38.70
C ALA A 756 33.42 15.09 38.92
#